data_AF-A0A1X7S467-F1
#
_entry.id   AF-A0A1X7S467-F1
#
_cell.length_a   1.000
_cell.length_b   1.000
_cell.length_c   1.000
_cell.angle_alpha   90.00
_cell.angle_beta   90.00
_cell.angle_gamma   90.00
#
_symmetry.space_group_name_H-M   'P 1'
#
loop_
_entity.id
_entity.type
_entity.pdbx_description
1 polymer ?
#
loop_
_entity_poly.entity_id
_entity_poly.type
_entity_poly.pdbx_seq_one_letter_code
_entity_poly.pdbx_strand_id
1 'polypeptide(L)'
;MMFFLSTTLCTLAFAALVAAQSSTDLAWIPFDRDQFSNNTALDNDGNVQLFWKIGDDYSSYGIASRSNGYLALGFSETGAMTGADMALGYKADNGSFMLENRHAQGFVRPDVSPDQTVNMRFKEGDQSDNLTHFIFDKKNMADCLETQVDVMRDSWQWFIYAHSDSNTFSQHKEGQMGKQYVKLGTGKDISLNVVSTVGNAKNFTVIQPELTIPAKETSYCYTLHKMPAGKKNFLVGEQPGEAGSMLHHLVLYACYDLPDSYLDMLGKDANCDAQAVKNPCNGFVTEWAPGMAGRTFEPGFGKPFGEDLYQYAMLEVHYNNPDLIDGVKDTTGYSFSWTDQQVETEIGSLTTGALQGDGWFLDPGKELVTISRVCTPDCTRNWPEEGITAVAVFHHMHFRGVNTWVQIIRDGKEITPLSTLRHFEYGYQFSKTLNEIKLLPGDRLITTCQYNTMNDTQPVPGGPSSADEMCFAWIDYYPANSILACTEVDLSLIPSSPINGSAGFCLDYTKDDPIFSSASTLTADYEHLPPSGNNCSATDGGTATGPAILQTCPETDVCFSLNVPASSKTNLERRAEPGDIFFQLSAPTSYSWVALGQGTTMSNANIFVMYSSADGKNVTLSPRTATGHVMPTHDTAASISLLEGSGIANGKMIANVRCSNCKNTMALSGGDSDWIYAHLKGPSIASDDLETPVSQHDDHGAFKWDLSKATGGSSPNPFLAAGSSTTSSSSSSAQPSLRLVQAHGAMASLAFVAIFPIGAILVRLANLSHLAWIHGAIQLLGYAIFIAAAGIGISLAKQGSYLSKPHAGIGLFLLAVLFFMPIVGALQHRLYKKVHKRTVWSYGHIFTGRVAVVLGMINGGLGLKLADAPSRYKIVYGVFAGLSGSLYIGAMIFGEMKSASERKKAVALEKESSGSSTECRRSPTTLFATSCFMASRSIFFLAHPNCFFFRILPRSPTNNRFASRSPCSLLIRIYRRCSDVALRSPASWPVLSRVDEWSASASSITAVATLALHFLTTNEDMKLHLLTIAGLIILATPLHAAGVTDGDSCTRDELGQKRCEKDGGHVMLCSNKNACVKYPAQ
;
A
#
# COMPACT_ATOMS: atom_id res chain seq x y z
N MET A 1 56.95 16.94 4.07
CA MET A 1 55.61 16.74 4.69
C MET A 1 54.91 18.06 4.99
N MET A 2 55.35 18.89 5.96
CA MET A 2 54.61 20.10 6.36
C MET A 2 54.22 21.04 5.19
N PHE A 3 55.11 21.24 4.22
CA PHE A 3 54.83 22.06 3.02
C PHE A 3 53.65 21.52 2.17
N PHE A 4 53.49 20.19 2.08
CA PHE A 4 52.37 19.56 1.38
C PHE A 4 51.05 19.67 2.14
N LEU A 5 51.07 19.58 3.47
CA LEU A 5 49.86 19.82 4.29
C LEU A 5 49.38 21.27 4.14
N SER A 6 50.32 22.23 4.13
CA SER A 6 49.97 23.64 3.96
C SER A 6 49.30 23.91 2.61
N THR A 7 49.79 23.29 1.52
CA THR A 7 49.14 23.43 0.21
C THR A 7 47.79 22.73 0.13
N THR A 8 47.61 21.52 0.67
CA THR A 8 46.29 20.85 0.65
C THR A 8 45.25 21.55 1.53
N LEU A 9 45.62 22.04 2.72
CA LEU A 9 44.75 22.87 3.55
C LEU A 9 44.34 24.16 2.85
N CYS A 10 45.27 24.82 2.15
CA CYS A 10 44.95 26.02 1.37
C CYS A 10 44.01 25.72 0.19
N THR A 11 44.21 24.63 -0.55
CA THR A 11 43.28 24.23 -1.62
C THR A 11 41.91 23.77 -1.10
N LEU A 12 41.84 23.15 0.08
CA LEU A 12 40.57 22.78 0.71
C LEU A 12 39.81 24.03 1.21
N ALA A 13 40.52 25.01 1.79
CA ALA A 13 39.93 26.30 2.14
C ALA A 13 39.42 27.05 0.89
N PHE A 14 40.17 27.02 -0.22
CA PHE A 14 39.72 27.62 -1.48
C PHE A 14 38.53 26.87 -2.10
N ALA A 15 38.52 25.53 -2.05
CA ALA A 15 37.38 24.74 -2.51
C ALA A 15 36.11 25.00 -1.67
N ALA A 16 36.25 25.12 -0.34
CA ALA A 16 35.16 25.52 0.54
C ALA A 16 34.67 26.95 0.26
N LEU A 17 35.57 27.89 -0.04
CA LEU A 17 35.20 29.26 -0.42
C LEU A 17 34.48 29.31 -1.77
N VAL A 18 34.89 28.49 -2.75
CA VAL A 18 34.23 28.40 -4.06
C VAL A 18 32.86 27.73 -3.93
N ALA A 19 32.71 26.68 -3.13
CA ALA A 19 31.42 26.06 -2.83
C ALA A 19 30.46 27.01 -2.09
N ALA A 20 30.99 27.82 -1.16
CA ALA A 20 30.23 28.88 -0.48
C ALA A 20 29.90 30.09 -1.39
N GLN A 21 30.58 30.25 -2.52
CA GLN A 21 30.27 31.27 -3.53
C GLN A 21 29.27 30.77 -4.57
N SER A 22 29.27 29.48 -4.92
CA SER A 22 28.37 28.93 -5.94
C SER A 22 26.88 28.93 -5.55
N SER A 23 26.56 28.94 -4.25
CA SER A 23 25.17 28.96 -3.75
C SER A 23 24.50 30.34 -3.79
N THR A 24 25.24 31.43 -4.03
CA THR A 24 24.71 32.81 -4.13
C THR A 24 24.83 33.43 -5.51
N ASP A 25 25.51 32.77 -6.46
CA ASP A 25 25.53 33.20 -7.86
C ASP A 25 24.21 32.86 -8.57
N LEU A 26 23.33 33.86 -8.64
CA LEU A 26 22.05 33.83 -9.34
C LEU A 26 22.12 34.47 -10.74
N ALA A 27 23.31 34.58 -11.36
CA ALA A 27 23.48 35.15 -12.71
C ALA A 27 23.08 34.17 -13.84
N TRP A 28 22.86 32.89 -13.54
CA TRP A 28 22.35 31.88 -14.47
C TRP A 28 20.82 31.81 -14.54
N ILE A 29 20.12 32.62 -13.72
CA ILE A 29 18.65 32.72 -13.75
C ILE A 29 18.25 33.54 -14.98
N PRO A 30 17.39 33.01 -15.89
CA PRO A 30 17.20 33.58 -17.23
C PRO A 30 16.07 34.61 -17.31
N PHE A 31 15.20 34.66 -16.30
CA PHE A 31 14.06 35.56 -16.22
C PHE A 31 14.37 36.80 -15.36
N ASP A 32 13.56 37.85 -15.52
CA ASP A 32 13.66 39.04 -14.66
C ASP A 32 13.39 38.66 -13.19
N ARG A 33 14.35 38.98 -12.32
CA ARG A 33 14.30 38.68 -10.88
C ARG A 33 13.67 39.82 -10.07
N ASP A 34 13.66 41.05 -10.60
CA ASP A 34 13.17 42.24 -9.88
C ASP A 34 11.63 42.28 -9.80
N GLN A 35 10.95 41.41 -10.56
CA GLN A 35 9.51 41.17 -10.41
C GLN A 35 9.14 40.41 -9.11
N PHE A 36 10.10 39.74 -8.47
CA PHE A 36 9.91 38.94 -7.25
C PHE A 36 10.40 39.67 -6.00
N SER A 37 9.81 39.38 -4.83
CA SER A 37 10.23 39.99 -3.56
C SER A 37 11.26 39.15 -2.80
N ASN A 38 11.22 37.82 -2.97
CA ASN A 38 12.02 36.86 -2.21
C ASN A 38 12.52 35.71 -3.10
N ASN A 39 13.55 35.00 -2.64
CA ASN A 39 14.07 33.79 -3.29
C ASN A 39 14.73 32.85 -2.26
N THR A 40 14.87 31.57 -2.64
CA THR A 40 15.63 30.56 -1.90
C THR A 40 16.07 29.41 -2.81
N ALA A 41 17.17 28.75 -2.45
CA ALA A 41 17.50 27.43 -3.01
C ALA A 41 16.53 26.37 -2.47
N LEU A 42 16.18 25.39 -3.30
CA LEU A 42 15.43 24.20 -2.88
C LEU A 42 16.34 22.98 -2.65
N ASP A 43 17.52 22.96 -3.28
CA ASP A 43 18.56 21.93 -3.12
C ASP A 43 19.82 22.48 -2.42
N ASN A 44 20.59 21.59 -1.80
CA ASN A 44 21.82 21.97 -1.06
C ASN A 44 22.92 22.56 -1.96
N ASP A 45 22.95 22.19 -3.24
CA ASP A 45 23.95 22.67 -4.21
C ASP A 45 23.51 23.98 -4.92
N GLY A 46 22.26 24.43 -4.71
CA GLY A 46 21.69 25.62 -5.32
C GLY A 46 21.40 25.52 -6.82
N ASN A 47 21.31 24.30 -7.39
CA ASN A 47 20.96 24.05 -8.79
C ASN A 47 19.46 24.16 -9.09
N VAL A 48 18.61 24.25 -8.07
CA VAL A 48 17.16 24.49 -8.14
C VAL A 48 16.81 25.70 -7.28
N GLN A 49 16.32 26.77 -7.90
CA GLN A 49 16.07 28.06 -7.26
C GLN A 49 14.59 28.44 -7.38
N LEU A 50 13.98 28.83 -6.26
CA LEU A 50 12.61 29.30 -6.16
C LEU A 50 12.60 30.81 -5.89
N PHE A 51 11.78 31.54 -6.65
CA PHE A 51 11.50 32.96 -6.52
C PHE A 51 10.01 33.15 -6.27
N TRP A 52 9.63 34.09 -5.40
CA TRP A 52 8.21 34.37 -5.16
C TRP A 52 7.91 35.84 -4.85
N LYS A 53 6.64 36.19 -5.06
CA LYS A 53 6.01 37.43 -4.64
C LYS A 53 4.58 37.16 -4.22
N ILE A 54 4.26 37.48 -2.98
CA ILE A 54 2.91 37.34 -2.45
C ILE A 54 2.05 38.51 -2.95
N GLY A 55 0.91 38.19 -3.55
CA GLY A 55 -0.16 39.13 -3.89
C GLY A 55 -1.43 38.82 -3.10
N ASP A 56 -2.55 39.47 -3.42
CA ASP A 56 -3.77 39.33 -2.63
C ASP A 56 -4.54 38.04 -2.94
N ASP A 57 -5.06 37.91 -4.16
CA ASP A 57 -5.78 36.72 -4.63
C ASP A 57 -4.83 35.66 -5.23
N TYR A 58 -3.69 36.11 -5.77
CA TYR A 58 -2.70 35.32 -6.49
C TYR A 58 -1.29 35.71 -6.05
N SER A 59 -0.41 34.71 -5.93
CA SER A 59 1.02 34.89 -5.71
C SER A 59 1.82 34.40 -6.92
N SER A 60 2.83 35.16 -7.33
CA SER A 60 3.70 34.82 -8.45
C SER A 60 4.87 33.96 -8.00
N TYR A 61 5.16 32.89 -8.75
CA TYR A 61 6.26 31.97 -8.51
C TYR A 61 7.10 31.79 -9.76
N GLY A 62 8.42 31.88 -9.62
CA GLY A 62 9.39 31.54 -10.66
C GLY A 62 10.29 30.42 -10.16
N ILE A 63 10.52 29.38 -10.97
CA ILE A 63 11.44 28.31 -10.65
C ILE A 63 12.41 28.06 -11.81
N ALA A 64 13.68 27.82 -11.49
CA ALA A 64 14.71 27.43 -12.44
C ALA A 64 15.49 26.22 -11.92
N SER A 65 15.83 25.29 -12.81
CA SER A 65 16.66 24.12 -12.53
C SER A 65 17.70 23.92 -13.62
N ARG A 66 18.94 23.59 -13.24
CA ARG A 66 20.00 23.17 -14.16
C ARG A 66 19.77 21.74 -14.68
N SER A 67 18.72 21.56 -15.49
CA SER A 67 18.29 20.27 -16.02
C SER A 67 17.73 20.36 -17.45
N ASN A 68 17.80 19.24 -18.18
CA ASN A 68 17.41 19.10 -19.60
C ASN A 68 16.02 18.46 -19.82
N GLY A 69 15.25 18.27 -18.76
CA GLY A 69 13.98 17.56 -18.79
C GLY A 69 12.85 18.34 -18.14
N TYR A 70 11.81 17.65 -17.69
CA TYR A 70 10.75 18.30 -16.93
C TYR A 70 11.29 18.88 -15.62
N LEU A 71 10.63 19.93 -15.13
CA LEU A 71 10.80 20.54 -13.82
C LEU A 71 9.42 20.67 -13.17
N ALA A 72 9.30 20.25 -11.90
CA ALA A 72 8.07 20.31 -11.13
C ALA A 72 8.28 21.08 -9.83
N LEU A 73 7.34 21.97 -9.50
CA LEU A 73 7.20 22.63 -8.20
C LEU A 73 5.84 22.28 -7.60
N GLY A 74 5.84 21.67 -6.43
CA GLY A 74 4.63 21.30 -5.69
C GLY A 74 4.44 22.11 -4.41
N PHE A 75 3.17 22.38 -4.10
CA PHE A 75 2.68 22.98 -2.87
C PHE A 75 2.02 21.87 -2.06
N SER A 76 2.48 21.64 -0.84
CA SER A 76 2.01 20.56 0.03
C SER A 76 1.61 21.10 1.41
N GLU A 77 0.74 20.40 2.14
CA GLU A 77 0.45 20.73 3.54
C GLU A 77 1.48 20.13 4.51
N THR A 78 2.05 18.97 4.15
CA THR A 78 2.95 18.16 5.00
C THR A 78 4.38 18.02 4.44
N GLY A 79 4.61 18.53 3.23
CA GLY A 79 5.82 18.26 2.45
C GLY A 79 5.85 16.87 1.84
N ALA A 80 4.76 16.10 1.93
CA ALA A 80 4.55 14.87 1.16
C ALA A 80 4.07 15.18 -0.26
N MET A 81 4.10 14.16 -1.14
CA MET A 81 3.35 14.22 -2.39
C MET A 81 1.83 14.12 -2.15
N THR A 82 1.42 13.41 -1.10
CA THR A 82 0.00 13.20 -0.76
C THR A 82 -0.72 14.52 -0.53
N GLY A 83 -1.74 14.80 -1.34
CA GLY A 83 -2.51 16.03 -1.32
C GLY A 83 -1.88 17.23 -2.04
N ALA A 84 -0.73 17.08 -2.71
CA ALA A 84 0.01 18.23 -3.24
C ALA A 84 -0.47 18.70 -4.62
N ASP A 85 -0.55 20.02 -4.80
CA ASP A 85 -0.74 20.69 -6.09
C ASP A 85 0.61 20.93 -6.76
N MET A 86 0.78 20.59 -8.03
CA MET A 86 2.07 20.62 -8.73
C MET A 86 2.02 21.35 -10.07
N ALA A 87 2.83 22.39 -10.21
CA ALA A 87 3.14 23.04 -11.48
C ALA A 87 4.26 22.25 -12.18
N LEU A 88 3.96 21.62 -13.32
CA LEU A 88 4.92 20.81 -14.10
C LEU A 88 5.25 21.52 -15.42
N GLY A 89 6.48 22.00 -15.57
CA GLY A 89 6.99 22.63 -16.78
C GLY A 89 7.89 21.69 -17.61
N TYR A 90 7.72 21.65 -18.94
CA TYR A 90 8.59 20.93 -19.87
C TYR A 90 8.48 21.45 -21.31
N LYS A 91 9.46 21.13 -22.17
CA LYS A 91 9.41 21.43 -23.62
C LYS A 91 8.77 20.26 -24.39
N ALA A 92 7.68 20.52 -25.10
CA ALA A 92 6.97 19.51 -25.87
C ALA A 92 7.60 19.26 -27.26
N ASP A 93 7.22 18.16 -27.93
CA ASP A 93 7.79 17.69 -29.22
C ASP A 93 7.65 18.70 -30.38
N ASN A 94 6.70 19.63 -30.28
CA ASN A 94 6.48 20.74 -31.21
C ASN A 94 7.44 21.95 -30.97
N GLY A 95 8.26 21.89 -29.93
CA GLY A 95 9.19 22.94 -29.50
C GLY A 95 8.61 23.99 -28.55
N SER A 96 7.30 23.99 -28.25
CA SER A 96 6.73 24.93 -27.27
C SER A 96 6.96 24.46 -25.84
N PHE A 97 7.25 25.39 -24.93
CA PHE A 97 7.16 25.12 -23.51
C PHE A 97 5.69 24.93 -23.10
N MET A 98 5.45 23.98 -22.19
CA MET A 98 4.13 23.70 -21.61
C MET A 98 4.22 23.71 -20.09
N LEU A 99 3.16 24.21 -19.46
CA LEU A 99 2.90 24.05 -18.03
C LEU A 99 1.63 23.20 -17.87
N GLU A 100 1.68 22.19 -17.01
CA GLU A 100 0.51 21.45 -16.56
C GLU A 100 0.29 21.70 -15.05
N ASN A 101 -0.94 22.02 -14.66
CA ASN A 101 -1.39 21.93 -13.28
C ASN A 101 -1.73 20.46 -12.97
N ARG A 102 -1.06 19.87 -11.99
CA ARG A 102 -1.26 18.48 -11.57
C ARG A 102 -1.62 18.41 -10.08
N HIS A 103 -2.28 17.34 -9.68
CA HIS A 103 -2.62 17.09 -8.28
C HIS A 103 -2.27 15.65 -7.89
N ALA A 104 -1.69 15.46 -6.71
CA ALA A 104 -1.07 14.20 -6.29
C ALA A 104 -1.86 13.51 -5.16
N GLN A 105 -2.55 12.42 -5.50
CA GLN A 105 -3.32 11.57 -4.57
C GLN A 105 -2.44 10.64 -3.69
N GLY A 106 -1.13 10.91 -3.57
CA GLY A 106 -0.15 10.06 -2.88
C GLY A 106 1.18 9.98 -3.62
N PHE A 107 2.04 9.04 -3.22
CA PHE A 107 3.33 8.72 -3.88
C PHE A 107 3.17 7.96 -5.21
N VAL A 108 2.24 8.41 -6.05
CA VAL A 108 1.95 7.90 -7.40
C VAL A 108 2.22 8.99 -8.43
N ARG A 109 2.01 8.70 -9.73
CA ARG A 109 2.06 9.75 -10.77
C ARG A 109 0.94 10.76 -10.49
N PRO A 110 1.24 12.07 -10.30
CA PRO A 110 0.22 13.10 -10.14
C PRO A 110 -0.70 13.20 -11.36
N ASP A 111 -2.00 13.27 -11.13
CA ASP A 111 -3.01 13.40 -12.17
C ASP A 111 -3.08 14.83 -12.72
N VAL A 112 -3.61 15.01 -13.93
CA VAL A 112 -3.82 16.36 -14.50
C VAL A 112 -5.06 16.96 -13.84
N SER A 113 -4.93 18.14 -13.24
CA SER A 113 -6.06 18.81 -12.61
C SER A 113 -7.12 19.19 -13.67
N PRO A 114 -8.44 19.06 -13.39
CA PRO A 114 -9.47 19.52 -14.33
C PRO A 114 -9.36 21.00 -14.70
N ASP A 115 -8.75 21.80 -13.82
CA ASP A 115 -8.41 23.20 -14.06
C ASP A 115 -6.92 23.37 -14.39
N GLN A 116 -6.66 24.04 -15.52
CA GLN A 116 -5.32 24.39 -16.01
C GLN A 116 -5.07 25.91 -16.07
N THR A 117 -6.00 26.74 -15.56
CA THR A 117 -6.01 28.20 -15.82
C THR A 117 -6.52 29.10 -14.68
N VAL A 118 -7.19 28.55 -13.66
CA VAL A 118 -7.73 29.31 -12.53
C VAL A 118 -6.80 29.24 -11.33
N ASN A 119 -6.47 28.05 -10.79
CA ASN A 119 -5.52 27.89 -9.69
C ASN A 119 -4.08 28.20 -10.14
N MET A 120 -3.66 27.74 -11.32
CA MET A 120 -2.33 28.01 -11.86
C MET A 120 -2.41 28.68 -13.23
N ARG A 121 -1.64 29.76 -13.41
CA ARG A 121 -1.62 30.59 -14.63
C ARG A 121 -0.20 30.73 -15.13
N PHE A 122 0.14 30.02 -16.20
CA PHE A 122 1.43 30.14 -16.87
C PHE A 122 1.66 31.58 -17.39
N LYS A 123 2.87 32.12 -17.18
CA LYS A 123 3.30 33.42 -17.67
C LYS A 123 4.36 33.28 -18.76
N GLU A 124 5.49 32.66 -18.42
CA GLU A 124 6.62 32.44 -19.31
C GLU A 124 7.44 31.23 -18.86
N GLY A 125 8.28 30.70 -19.75
CA GLY A 125 9.18 29.58 -19.46
C GLY A 125 9.81 29.04 -20.72
N ASP A 126 11.05 28.55 -20.61
CA ASP A 126 11.75 27.88 -21.69
C ASP A 126 12.73 26.83 -21.15
N GLN A 127 13.27 26.03 -22.08
CA GLN A 127 14.34 25.08 -21.85
C GLN A 127 15.41 25.21 -22.95
N SER A 128 16.61 25.63 -22.56
CA SER A 128 17.81 25.75 -23.39
C SER A 128 19.06 25.46 -22.54
N ASP A 129 20.22 25.22 -23.14
CA ASP A 129 21.53 25.33 -22.47
C ASP A 129 21.73 24.54 -21.14
N ASN A 130 21.02 23.42 -20.95
CA ASN A 130 20.96 22.63 -19.71
C ASN A 130 20.23 23.32 -18.54
N LEU A 131 19.27 24.18 -18.86
CA LEU A 131 18.45 24.98 -17.96
C LEU A 131 16.97 24.82 -18.35
N THR A 132 16.13 24.50 -17.37
CA THR A 132 14.67 24.46 -17.51
C THR A 132 14.08 25.42 -16.48
N HIS A 133 13.17 26.30 -16.90
CA HIS A 133 12.58 27.30 -16.01
C HIS A 133 11.16 27.69 -16.43
N PHE A 134 10.37 28.21 -15.47
CA PHE A 134 9.08 28.82 -15.75
C PHE A 134 8.61 29.75 -14.63
N ILE A 135 7.71 30.67 -14.99
CA ILE A 135 6.97 31.56 -14.10
C ILE A 135 5.47 31.29 -14.27
N PHE A 136 4.76 31.29 -13.15
CA PHE A 136 3.30 31.18 -13.08
C PHE A 136 2.75 31.94 -11.88
N ASP A 137 1.48 32.30 -11.92
CA ASP A 137 0.74 32.68 -10.70
C ASP A 137 0.02 31.46 -10.15
N LYS A 138 0.12 31.22 -8.84
CA LYS A 138 -0.81 30.33 -8.13
C LYS A 138 -1.83 31.17 -7.38
N LYS A 139 -3.10 30.74 -7.37
CA LYS A 139 -4.14 31.30 -6.52
C LYS A 139 -3.84 31.00 -5.04
N ASN A 140 -4.08 31.99 -4.19
CA ASN A 140 -3.77 31.91 -2.76
C ASN A 140 -4.75 31.01 -2.04
N MET A 141 -6.03 31.41 -2.00
CA MET A 141 -7.12 30.53 -1.57
C MET A 141 -7.67 29.82 -2.81
N ALA A 142 -7.85 28.51 -2.76
CA ALA A 142 -8.54 27.78 -3.81
C ALA A 142 -10.05 27.94 -3.61
N ASP A 143 -10.75 28.71 -4.46
CA ASP A 143 -12.20 28.95 -4.27
C ASP A 143 -13.10 27.71 -4.55
N CYS A 144 -12.68 26.84 -5.49
CA CYS A 144 -13.64 26.01 -6.25
C CYS A 144 -13.22 24.57 -6.57
N LEU A 145 -12.14 24.06 -5.99
CA LEU A 145 -11.66 22.70 -6.28
C LEU A 145 -11.34 21.96 -4.98
N GLU A 146 -12.07 20.86 -4.72
CA GLU A 146 -12.16 20.20 -3.40
C GLU A 146 -10.86 19.50 -2.91
N THR A 147 -9.77 19.50 -3.69
CA THR A 147 -8.49 18.88 -3.30
C THR A 147 -7.28 19.83 -3.29
N GLN A 148 -7.44 21.09 -3.68
CA GLN A 148 -6.29 21.99 -3.92
C GLN A 148 -5.72 22.61 -2.64
N VAL A 149 -4.41 22.90 -2.65
CA VAL A 149 -3.67 23.40 -1.48
C VAL A 149 -3.70 24.93 -1.44
N ASP A 150 -4.13 25.48 -0.30
CA ASP A 150 -4.11 26.93 -0.06
C ASP A 150 -2.70 27.41 0.28
N VAL A 151 -2.30 28.54 -0.31
CA VAL A 151 -1.03 29.20 -0.03
C VAL A 151 -1.14 30.02 1.25
N MET A 152 -0.31 29.70 2.23
CA MET A 152 -0.12 30.55 3.41
C MET A 152 0.57 31.86 3.02
N ARG A 153 -0.18 32.96 2.93
CA ARG A 153 0.35 34.30 2.58
C ARG A 153 1.39 34.81 3.59
N ASP A 154 1.10 34.66 4.87
CA ASP A 154 1.84 35.25 6.00
C ASP A 154 2.38 34.21 6.98
N SER A 155 2.65 32.99 6.51
CA SER A 155 3.21 31.89 7.31
C SER A 155 4.12 30.99 6.45
N TRP A 156 4.36 29.76 6.91
CA TRP A 156 5.23 28.78 6.26
C TRP A 156 4.47 27.86 5.30
N GLN A 157 5.08 27.59 4.15
CA GLN A 157 4.58 26.72 3.09
C GLN A 157 5.57 25.61 2.79
N TRP A 158 5.12 24.36 2.73
CA TRP A 158 5.93 23.26 2.22
C TRP A 158 5.97 23.32 0.69
N PHE A 159 7.18 23.42 0.16
CA PHE A 159 7.47 23.21 -1.26
C PHE A 159 8.15 21.85 -1.44
N ILE A 160 7.70 21.11 -2.45
CA ILE A 160 8.34 19.90 -2.94
C ILE A 160 8.79 20.14 -4.38
N TYR A 161 9.90 19.55 -4.82
CA TYR A 161 10.36 19.69 -6.20
C TYR A 161 10.86 18.37 -6.76
N ALA A 162 10.79 18.25 -8.09
CA ALA A 162 11.40 17.16 -8.83
C ALA A 162 11.83 17.66 -10.22
N HIS A 163 12.91 17.10 -10.75
CA HIS A 163 13.34 17.37 -12.12
C HIS A 163 13.90 16.12 -12.80
N SER A 164 14.23 16.22 -14.07
CA SER A 164 14.72 15.10 -14.87
C SER A 164 15.65 15.56 -15.99
N ASP A 165 16.32 14.60 -16.64
CA ASP A 165 17.08 14.81 -17.88
C ASP A 165 16.23 14.49 -19.14
N SER A 166 14.91 14.29 -18.96
CA SER A 166 13.96 14.04 -20.04
C SER A 166 12.65 14.79 -19.84
N ASN A 167 12.08 15.31 -20.93
CA ASN A 167 10.72 15.90 -20.95
C ASN A 167 9.61 14.86 -20.85
N THR A 168 9.92 13.55 -20.90
CA THR A 168 8.94 12.52 -20.54
C THR A 168 8.69 12.59 -19.04
N PHE A 169 7.49 13.00 -18.62
CA PHE A 169 7.13 12.95 -17.20
C PHE A 169 7.07 11.49 -16.73
N SER A 170 8.09 11.11 -15.95
CA SER A 170 8.32 9.80 -15.34
C SER A 170 8.92 10.00 -13.94
N GLN A 171 9.08 8.93 -13.18
CA GLN A 171 9.84 9.00 -11.92
C GLN A 171 11.23 9.60 -12.15
N HIS A 172 11.61 10.57 -11.32
CA HIS A 172 12.93 11.20 -11.27
C HIS A 172 13.98 10.21 -10.73
N LYS A 173 15.26 10.53 -10.87
CA LYS A 173 16.34 9.75 -10.24
C LYS A 173 16.45 10.09 -8.74
N GLU A 174 17.27 9.31 -8.04
CA GLU A 174 17.84 9.69 -6.75
C GLU A 174 18.59 11.03 -6.89
N GLY A 175 18.47 11.91 -5.89
CA GLY A 175 19.05 13.26 -5.91
C GLY A 175 18.35 14.29 -6.83
N GLN A 176 17.41 13.89 -7.69
CA GLN A 176 16.66 14.80 -8.59
C GLN A 176 15.30 15.26 -8.01
N MET A 177 15.17 15.25 -6.68
CA MET A 177 13.96 15.63 -5.94
C MET A 177 14.31 16.10 -4.53
N GLY A 178 13.39 16.83 -3.88
CA GLY A 178 13.53 17.22 -2.48
C GLY A 178 12.34 18.03 -1.97
N LYS A 179 12.45 18.53 -0.74
CA LYS A 179 11.45 19.40 -0.10
C LYS A 179 12.11 20.47 0.76
N GLN A 180 11.46 21.63 0.85
CA GLN A 180 11.91 22.81 1.59
C GLN A 180 10.69 23.43 2.30
N TYR A 181 10.79 23.73 3.60
CA TYR A 181 9.74 24.48 4.31
C TYR A 181 10.12 25.97 4.28
N VAL A 182 9.30 26.79 3.62
CA VAL A 182 9.64 28.17 3.27
C VAL A 182 8.64 29.13 3.88
N LYS A 183 9.13 30.05 4.71
CA LYS A 183 8.35 31.19 5.19
C LYS A 183 8.09 32.17 4.04
N LEU A 184 6.82 32.37 3.69
CA LEU A 184 6.43 33.14 2.50
C LEU A 184 6.26 34.64 2.74
N GLY A 185 5.72 35.02 3.91
CA GLY A 185 5.42 36.41 4.29
C GLY A 185 6.19 36.91 5.51
N THR A 186 5.87 38.12 5.95
CA THR A 186 6.62 38.86 6.99
C THR A 186 6.00 38.82 8.39
N GLY A 187 5.06 37.90 8.64
CA GLY A 187 4.50 37.67 9.99
C GLY A 187 5.58 37.30 11.02
N LYS A 188 5.33 37.56 12.30
CA LYS A 188 6.21 37.07 13.38
C LYS A 188 5.79 35.65 13.74
N ASP A 189 6.67 34.68 13.50
CA ASP A 189 6.44 33.29 13.91
C ASP A 189 7.20 33.05 15.21
N ILE A 190 6.52 32.71 16.29
CA ILE A 190 7.21 32.46 17.57
C ILE A 190 8.00 31.14 17.53
N SER A 191 7.51 30.15 16.79
CA SER A 191 8.13 28.83 16.61
C SER A 191 8.63 28.66 15.18
N LEU A 192 9.96 28.65 15.01
CA LEU A 192 10.65 28.57 13.72
C LEU A 192 11.07 27.12 13.46
N ASN A 193 10.60 26.53 12.37
CA ASN A 193 10.95 25.16 11.95
C ASN A 193 12.35 25.08 11.27
N VAL A 194 13.33 25.75 11.87
CA VAL A 194 14.76 25.75 11.49
C VAL A 194 15.63 25.80 12.75
N VAL A 195 16.86 25.27 12.66
CA VAL A 195 17.90 25.44 13.69
C VAL A 195 18.59 26.78 13.47
N SER A 196 18.61 27.65 14.48
CA SER A 196 19.32 28.94 14.45
C SER A 196 20.08 29.21 15.75
N THR A 197 21.11 30.07 15.67
CA THR A 197 22.00 30.33 16.81
C THR A 197 21.40 31.38 17.76
N VAL A 198 20.77 30.92 18.84
CA VAL A 198 20.29 31.80 19.91
C VAL A 198 21.47 32.34 20.74
N GLY A 199 21.55 33.66 20.90
CA GLY A 199 22.63 34.32 21.64
C GLY A 199 22.67 33.91 23.11
N ASN A 200 23.87 33.63 23.63
CA ASN A 200 24.13 33.14 25.00
C ASN A 200 23.50 31.79 25.37
N ALA A 201 22.85 31.07 24.44
CA ALA A 201 22.33 29.74 24.71
C ALA A 201 23.47 28.74 24.97
N LYS A 202 23.19 27.83 25.91
CA LYS A 202 23.99 26.64 26.25
C LYS A 202 23.35 25.45 25.56
N ASN A 203 24.10 24.36 25.36
CA ASN A 203 23.56 23.13 24.76
C ASN A 203 23.66 21.96 25.74
N PHE A 204 22.72 21.01 25.65
CA PHE A 204 22.86 19.65 26.15
C PHE A 204 22.28 18.67 25.13
N THR A 205 22.67 17.39 25.22
CA THR A 205 22.12 16.34 24.36
C THR A 205 21.63 15.20 25.24
N VAL A 206 20.37 14.81 25.02
CA VAL A 206 19.77 13.61 25.58
C VAL A 206 20.14 12.46 24.64
N ILE A 207 20.98 11.54 25.09
CA ILE A 207 21.52 10.46 24.25
C ILE A 207 20.92 9.13 24.70
N GLN A 208 20.32 8.38 23.79
CA GLN A 208 19.95 6.99 24.05
C GLN A 208 21.22 6.11 24.06
N PRO A 209 21.45 5.29 25.10
CA PRO A 209 22.57 4.35 25.14
C PRO A 209 22.53 3.37 23.97
N GLU A 210 23.70 2.84 23.59
CA GLU A 210 23.81 1.89 22.46
C GLU A 210 22.92 0.65 22.69
N LEU A 211 21.89 0.51 21.86
CA LEU A 211 20.98 -0.63 21.88
C LEU A 211 20.96 -1.34 20.52
N THR A 212 20.69 -2.64 20.55
CA THR A 212 20.30 -3.37 19.34
C THR A 212 18.79 -3.19 19.15
N ILE A 213 18.38 -2.59 18.03
CA ILE A 213 16.96 -2.35 17.73
C ILE A 213 16.24 -3.72 17.72
N PRO A 214 15.12 -3.90 18.45
CA PRO A 214 14.43 -5.18 18.45
C PRO A 214 13.94 -5.56 17.05
N ALA A 215 14.03 -6.85 16.72
CA ALA A 215 13.42 -7.43 15.51
C ALA A 215 11.90 -7.57 15.65
N LYS A 216 11.22 -6.44 15.86
CA LYS A 216 9.76 -6.24 15.91
C LYS A 216 9.41 -5.10 14.95
N GLU A 217 8.26 -5.18 14.30
CA GLU A 217 7.76 -4.16 13.36
C GLU A 217 7.72 -2.75 13.98
N THR A 218 7.33 -2.65 15.25
CA THR A 218 7.33 -1.39 16.02
C THR A 218 7.97 -1.64 17.39
N SER A 219 8.85 -0.73 17.82
CA SER A 219 9.50 -0.74 19.14
C SER A 219 9.62 0.68 19.71
N TYR A 220 9.10 0.89 20.92
CA TYR A 220 9.28 2.11 21.69
C TYR A 220 10.30 1.86 22.80
N CYS A 221 11.40 2.60 22.78
CA CYS A 221 12.49 2.52 23.74
C CYS A 221 12.49 3.77 24.63
N TYR A 222 12.46 3.57 25.94
CA TYR A 222 12.38 4.64 26.94
C TYR A 222 13.68 4.79 27.71
N THR A 223 14.13 6.03 27.90
CA THR A 223 15.30 6.39 28.73
C THR A 223 15.01 7.61 29.60
N LEU A 224 15.29 7.51 30.90
CA LEU A 224 15.07 8.59 31.86
C LEU A 224 16.34 9.42 32.04
N HIS A 225 16.22 10.74 31.93
CA HIS A 225 17.33 11.69 31.99
C HIS A 225 17.08 12.78 33.03
N LYS A 226 18.17 13.34 33.59
CA LYS A 226 18.11 14.55 34.41
C LYS A 226 18.46 15.78 33.56
N MET A 227 17.58 16.77 33.61
CA MET A 227 17.73 18.04 32.89
C MET A 227 18.87 18.90 33.51
N PRO A 228 19.43 19.88 32.78
CA PRO A 228 20.40 20.82 33.32
C PRO A 228 19.93 21.48 34.63
N ALA A 229 20.79 21.48 35.65
CA ALA A 229 20.46 21.99 36.97
C ALA A 229 20.19 23.50 36.98
N GLY A 230 19.35 23.95 37.91
CA GLY A 230 18.89 25.32 38.03
C GLY A 230 17.43 25.39 38.49
N LYS A 231 17.07 26.51 39.11
CA LYS A 231 15.70 26.76 39.61
C LYS A 231 14.67 26.76 38.50
N LYS A 232 14.88 27.66 37.54
CA LYS A 232 14.08 27.79 36.33
C LYS A 232 14.99 28.13 35.16
N ASN A 233 15.00 27.26 34.18
CA ASN A 233 15.76 27.30 32.94
C ASN A 233 14.77 27.22 31.76
N PHE A 234 15.18 27.57 30.55
CA PHE A 234 14.28 27.62 29.39
C PHE A 234 14.91 26.94 28.17
N LEU A 235 14.18 26.02 27.53
CA LEU A 235 14.52 25.48 26.21
C LEU A 235 14.17 26.52 25.14
N VAL A 236 15.14 26.85 24.29
CA VAL A 236 15.01 27.88 23.23
C VAL A 236 15.18 27.30 21.82
N GLY A 237 15.61 26.04 21.70
CA GLY A 237 15.66 25.32 20.43
C GLY A 237 16.08 23.87 20.60
N GLU A 238 15.94 23.08 19.55
CA GLU A 238 16.14 21.63 19.54
C GLU A 238 16.56 21.11 18.16
N GLN A 239 17.29 20.00 18.14
CA GLN A 239 17.81 19.39 16.91
C GLN A 239 17.99 17.88 17.09
N PRO A 240 17.46 17.03 16.18
CA PRO A 240 17.74 15.60 16.17
C PRO A 240 19.22 15.35 15.85
N GLY A 241 19.74 14.20 16.30
CA GLY A 241 21.01 13.66 15.81
C GLY A 241 20.91 13.11 14.38
N GLU A 242 21.93 12.39 13.94
CA GLU A 242 21.87 11.63 12.68
C GLU A 242 20.83 10.51 12.80
N ALA A 243 19.69 10.66 12.12
CA ALA A 243 18.59 9.70 12.14
C ALA A 243 18.93 8.45 11.33
N GLY A 244 18.99 7.29 11.99
CA GLY A 244 19.02 5.99 11.31
C GLY A 244 17.71 5.71 10.55
N SER A 245 17.75 4.90 9.50
CA SER A 245 16.60 4.66 8.60
C SER A 245 15.40 3.94 9.23
N MET A 246 15.49 3.55 10.50
CA MET A 246 14.41 2.95 11.29
C MET A 246 13.82 3.93 12.32
N LEU A 247 14.45 5.08 12.57
CA LEU A 247 13.97 6.06 13.54
C LEU A 247 12.69 6.73 13.00
N HIS A 248 11.58 6.50 13.68
CA HIS A 248 10.27 7.00 13.26
C HIS A 248 9.80 8.25 14.02
N HIS A 249 10.09 8.37 15.33
CA HIS A 249 10.04 9.66 16.01
C HIS A 249 10.81 9.65 17.33
N LEU A 250 11.06 10.86 17.84
CA LEU A 250 11.55 11.17 19.17
C LEU A 250 10.49 11.99 19.91
N VAL A 251 10.22 11.68 21.17
CA VAL A 251 9.37 12.51 22.03
C VAL A 251 10.03 12.69 23.39
N LEU A 252 10.01 13.92 23.91
CA LEU A 252 10.48 14.25 25.25
C LEU A 252 9.30 14.59 26.16
N TYR A 253 9.15 13.85 27.25
CA TYR A 253 8.11 14.05 28.26
C TYR A 253 8.69 14.66 29.54
N ALA A 254 7.99 15.64 30.11
CA ALA A 254 8.26 16.23 31.41
C ALA A 254 7.68 15.34 32.51
N CYS A 255 8.52 15.03 33.50
CA CYS A 255 8.15 14.18 34.63
C CYS A 255 7.89 15.06 35.86
N TYR A 256 6.68 15.63 35.95
CA TYR A 256 6.23 16.34 37.14
C TYR A 256 5.97 15.32 38.27
N ASP A 257 6.44 15.62 39.47
CA ASP A 257 6.31 14.81 40.69
C ASP A 257 6.70 13.30 40.53
N LEU A 258 7.72 13.05 39.72
CA LEU A 258 8.25 11.71 39.44
C LEU A 258 8.61 10.94 40.73
N PRO A 259 7.96 9.80 41.04
CA PRO A 259 8.24 9.05 42.26
C PRO A 259 9.65 8.46 42.30
N ASP A 260 10.27 8.44 43.49
CA ASP A 260 11.64 7.94 43.71
C ASP A 260 11.91 6.54 43.11
N SER A 261 10.89 5.68 43.05
CA SER A 261 10.98 4.33 42.46
C SER A 261 11.34 4.31 40.97
N TYR A 262 11.17 5.41 40.25
CA TYR A 262 11.57 5.54 38.85
C TYR A 262 12.98 6.12 38.67
N LEU A 263 13.58 6.71 39.71
CA LEU A 263 14.93 7.27 39.63
C LEU A 263 16.00 6.19 39.41
N ASP A 264 15.71 4.93 39.75
CA ASP A 264 16.54 3.77 39.40
C ASP A 264 16.68 3.56 37.87
N MET A 265 15.88 4.22 37.02
CA MET A 265 16.06 4.22 35.56
C MET A 265 17.16 5.18 35.07
N LEU A 266 17.64 6.10 35.91
CA LEU A 266 18.65 7.09 35.51
C LEU A 266 19.97 6.42 35.11
N GLY A 267 20.44 6.67 33.89
CA GLY A 267 21.69 6.13 33.37
C GLY A 267 21.69 4.60 33.19
N LYS A 268 20.51 3.98 33.02
CA LYS A 268 20.36 2.58 32.59
C LYS A 268 20.29 2.47 31.08
N ASP A 269 20.45 1.24 30.59
CA ASP A 269 20.18 0.88 29.20
C ASP A 269 18.70 1.16 28.85
N ALA A 270 18.43 1.47 27.58
CA ALA A 270 17.10 1.79 27.10
C ALA A 270 16.12 0.61 27.25
N ASN A 271 14.94 0.87 27.81
CA ASN A 271 13.93 -0.17 27.97
C ASN A 271 12.94 -0.15 26.80
N CYS A 272 13.03 -1.15 25.92
CA CYS A 272 12.19 -1.30 24.74
C CYS A 272 10.97 -2.23 24.92
N ASP A 273 10.55 -2.46 26.17
CA ASP A 273 9.32 -3.18 26.50
C ASP A 273 8.22 -2.23 27.02
N ALA A 274 7.45 -1.70 26.08
CA ALA A 274 6.29 -0.84 26.34
C ALA A 274 5.13 -1.52 27.09
N GLN A 275 5.17 -2.84 27.31
CA GLN A 275 4.20 -3.53 28.18
C GLN A 275 4.71 -3.62 29.63
N ALA A 276 6.03 -3.65 29.83
CA ALA A 276 6.65 -3.60 31.16
C ALA A 276 6.82 -2.17 31.69
N VAL A 277 7.06 -1.18 30.83
CA VAL A 277 7.23 0.24 31.19
C VAL A 277 6.03 1.05 30.74
N LYS A 278 5.17 1.42 31.70
CA LYS A 278 4.31 2.60 31.55
C LYS A 278 5.19 3.84 31.72
N ASN A 279 5.16 4.76 30.75
CA ASN A 279 5.79 6.07 30.89
C ASN A 279 5.18 6.80 32.12
N PRO A 280 5.96 7.15 33.16
CA PRO A 280 5.44 7.82 34.35
C PRO A 280 5.34 9.34 34.16
N CYS A 281 5.83 9.87 33.05
CA CYS A 281 5.94 11.31 32.80
C CYS A 281 4.69 11.81 32.08
N ASN A 282 4.17 12.93 32.57
CA ASN A 282 2.78 13.34 32.43
C ASN A 282 2.59 14.66 31.66
N GLY A 283 3.68 15.40 31.39
CA GLY A 283 3.67 16.56 30.51
C GLY A 283 4.36 16.27 29.17
N PHE A 284 3.84 16.80 28.08
CA PHE A 284 4.51 16.78 26.77
C PHE A 284 5.44 18.01 26.65
N VAL A 285 6.72 17.80 26.34
CA VAL A 285 7.66 18.91 26.09
C VAL A 285 7.73 19.22 24.60
N THR A 286 8.11 18.22 23.79
CA THR A 286 8.46 18.43 22.39
C THR A 286 8.71 17.10 21.65
N GLU A 287 8.73 17.17 20.32
CA GLU A 287 8.70 16.08 19.37
C GLU A 287 9.61 16.30 18.15
N TRP A 288 10.07 15.20 17.55
CA TRP A 288 10.66 15.21 16.21
C TRP A 288 10.24 13.97 15.41
N ALA A 289 9.90 14.15 14.14
CA ALA A 289 9.60 13.08 13.19
C ALA A 289 10.35 13.28 11.85
N PRO A 290 10.61 12.20 11.07
CA PRO A 290 11.20 12.27 9.74
C PRO A 290 10.53 13.32 8.86
N GLY A 291 11.33 14.25 8.37
CA GLY A 291 10.86 15.37 7.56
C GLY A 291 10.79 16.71 8.31
N MET A 292 10.81 16.74 9.64
CA MET A 292 11.12 17.96 10.40
C MET A 292 12.62 18.28 10.33
N ALA A 293 12.94 19.56 10.28
CA ALA A 293 14.24 20.06 10.73
C ALA A 293 14.30 20.07 12.27
N GLY A 294 15.41 20.54 12.85
CA GLY A 294 15.36 21.06 14.21
C GLY A 294 14.58 22.40 14.26
N ARG A 295 14.15 22.80 15.45
CA ARG A 295 13.22 23.92 15.69
C ARG A 295 13.86 24.92 16.67
N THR A 296 13.58 26.21 16.50
CA THR A 296 14.08 27.28 17.39
C THR A 296 12.95 28.26 17.70
N PHE A 297 12.92 28.80 18.91
CA PHE A 297 12.01 29.90 19.26
C PHE A 297 12.66 31.25 18.95
N GLU A 298 11.84 32.25 18.56
CA GLU A 298 12.32 33.64 18.42
C GLU A 298 12.91 34.16 19.75
N PRO A 299 13.89 35.09 19.72
CA PRO A 299 14.45 35.67 20.93
C PRO A 299 13.37 36.27 21.84
N GLY A 300 13.46 35.95 23.13
CA GLY A 300 12.46 36.32 24.15
C GLY A 300 11.48 35.21 24.51
N PHE A 301 11.48 34.07 23.80
CA PHE A 301 10.58 32.93 24.07
C PHE A 301 11.34 31.67 24.52
N GLY A 302 10.68 30.79 25.28
CA GLY A 302 11.20 29.45 25.59
C GLY A 302 10.31 28.61 26.50
N LYS A 303 10.47 27.28 26.46
CA LYS A 303 9.72 26.31 27.31
C LYS A 303 10.41 26.12 28.68
N PRO A 304 9.74 26.36 29.81
CA PRO A 304 10.37 26.32 31.14
C PRO A 304 10.63 24.90 31.66
N PHE A 305 11.73 24.70 32.38
CA PHE A 305 12.09 23.49 33.13
C PHE A 305 12.94 23.82 34.36
N GLY A 306 13.18 22.88 35.29
CA GLY A 306 14.08 23.09 36.43
C GLY A 306 13.52 22.60 37.78
N GLU A 307 14.18 22.97 38.87
CA GLU A 307 13.77 22.62 40.25
C GLU A 307 12.38 23.17 40.63
N ASP A 308 11.96 24.29 40.05
CA ASP A 308 10.65 24.91 40.29
C ASP A 308 9.53 24.33 39.39
N LEU A 309 9.83 23.36 38.50
CA LEU A 309 8.85 22.65 37.65
C LEU A 309 9.16 21.14 37.57
N TYR A 310 9.98 20.72 36.60
CA TYR A 310 10.42 19.34 36.41
C TYR A 310 11.94 19.27 36.19
N GLN A 311 12.60 18.40 36.95
CA GLN A 311 14.05 18.14 36.85
C GLN A 311 14.38 16.92 35.98
N TYR A 312 13.39 16.09 35.67
CA TYR A 312 13.57 14.82 34.97
C TYR A 312 12.69 14.79 33.72
N ALA A 313 13.22 14.19 32.66
CA ALA A 313 12.51 14.00 31.41
C ALA A 313 12.73 12.58 30.87
N MET A 314 11.67 12.00 30.30
CA MET A 314 11.75 10.71 29.61
C MET A 314 11.91 10.98 28.11
N LEU A 315 12.97 10.45 27.52
CA LEU A 315 13.08 10.35 26.06
C LEU A 315 12.46 9.02 25.62
N GLU A 316 11.46 9.13 24.77
CA GLU A 316 10.87 8.04 24.01
C GLU A 316 11.47 8.05 22.60
N VAL A 317 11.94 6.88 22.15
CA VAL A 317 12.48 6.68 20.80
C VAL A 317 11.71 5.55 20.14
N HIS A 318 10.98 5.88 19.08
CA HIS A 318 10.19 4.92 18.31
C HIS A 318 10.99 4.47 17.07
N TYR A 319 11.22 3.16 16.98
CA TYR A 319 11.73 2.50 15.78
C TYR A 319 10.63 1.75 15.02
N ASN A 320 10.56 1.98 13.71
CA ASN A 320 9.77 1.20 12.76
C ASN A 320 10.71 0.29 11.95
N ASN A 321 10.58 -1.02 12.09
CA ASN A 321 11.45 -2.05 11.50
C ASN A 321 10.58 -3.12 10.79
N PRO A 322 9.89 -2.76 9.70
CA PRO A 322 8.89 -3.64 9.05
C PRO A 322 9.50 -4.87 8.38
N ASP A 323 10.78 -4.80 7.98
CA ASP A 323 11.55 -5.93 7.45
C ASP A 323 12.08 -6.88 8.56
N LEU A 324 11.82 -6.58 9.83
CA LEU A 324 12.22 -7.37 11.02
C LEU A 324 13.73 -7.66 11.07
N ILE A 325 14.55 -6.68 10.68
CA ILE A 325 16.01 -6.82 10.60
C ILE A 325 16.60 -6.85 12.01
N ASP A 326 17.35 -7.90 12.32
CA ASP A 326 18.05 -8.11 13.58
C ASP A 326 19.50 -7.57 13.53
N GLY A 327 20.07 -7.25 14.69
CA GLY A 327 21.47 -6.86 14.85
C GLY A 327 21.80 -5.42 14.45
N VAL A 328 20.81 -4.60 14.06
CA VAL A 328 21.01 -3.16 13.83
C VAL A 328 21.21 -2.47 15.17
N LYS A 329 22.26 -1.65 15.27
CA LYS A 329 22.56 -0.83 16.46
C LYS A 329 22.18 0.62 16.24
N ASP A 330 21.76 1.29 17.31
CA ASP A 330 21.45 2.71 17.29
C ASP A 330 21.97 3.43 18.55
N THR A 331 22.30 4.72 18.39
CA THR A 331 22.72 5.64 19.45
C THR A 331 22.12 7.04 19.20
N THR A 332 20.83 7.11 18.85
CA THR A 332 20.16 8.38 18.55
C THR A 332 20.27 9.34 19.74
N GLY A 333 20.62 10.59 19.45
CA GLY A 333 20.59 11.70 20.41
C GLY A 333 19.62 12.79 19.97
N TYR A 334 19.07 13.52 20.95
CA TYR A 334 18.24 14.70 20.75
C TYR A 334 18.91 15.87 21.47
N SER A 335 19.34 16.88 20.72
CA SER A 335 20.09 18.03 21.24
C SER A 335 19.17 19.21 21.50
N PHE A 336 19.45 19.97 22.55
CA PHE A 336 18.64 21.10 23.00
C PHE A 336 19.51 22.30 23.33
N SER A 337 19.12 23.46 22.80
CA SER A 337 19.63 24.77 23.17
C SER A 337 18.76 25.36 24.28
N TRP A 338 19.39 25.91 25.32
CA TRP A 338 18.70 26.40 26.52
C TRP A 338 19.40 27.61 27.15
N THR A 339 18.69 28.31 28.04
CA THR A 339 19.21 29.46 28.79
C THR A 339 18.81 29.39 30.27
N ASP A 340 19.64 29.97 31.13
CA ASP A 340 19.35 30.24 32.56
C ASP A 340 18.91 31.70 32.78
N GLN A 341 18.81 32.50 31.71
CA GLN A 341 18.27 33.84 31.76
C GLN A 341 16.74 33.79 31.59
N GLN A 342 16.01 34.57 32.37
CA GLN A 342 14.55 34.68 32.24
C GLN A 342 14.16 35.14 30.83
N VAL A 343 13.29 34.38 30.17
CA VAL A 343 12.67 34.75 28.89
C VAL A 343 11.53 35.75 29.11
N GLU A 344 11.23 36.56 28.09
CA GLU A 344 10.14 37.55 28.15
C GLU A 344 8.76 36.88 28.15
N THR A 345 8.62 35.76 27.44
CA THR A 345 7.38 34.98 27.32
C THR A 345 7.66 33.49 27.43
N GLU A 346 6.94 32.81 28.32
CA GLU A 346 7.11 31.38 28.56
C GLU A 346 6.12 30.55 27.72
N ILE A 347 6.62 29.51 27.04
CA ILE A 347 5.84 28.62 26.17
C ILE A 347 5.42 27.37 26.94
N GLY A 348 4.12 27.07 26.96
CA GLY A 348 3.56 25.80 27.40
C GLY A 348 3.23 24.89 26.23
N SER A 349 2.90 23.62 26.52
CA SER A 349 2.37 22.65 25.56
C SER A 349 1.10 22.02 26.14
N LEU A 350 0.04 21.92 25.34
CA LEU A 350 -1.25 21.32 25.71
C LEU A 350 -1.51 20.06 24.87
N THR A 351 -1.75 18.93 25.53
CA THR A 351 -2.16 17.68 24.87
C THR A 351 -3.67 17.65 24.68
N THR A 352 -4.10 17.43 23.43
CA THR A 352 -5.51 17.21 23.06
C THR A 352 -5.62 15.99 22.14
N GLY A 353 -6.79 15.37 22.04
CA GLY A 353 -6.97 14.08 21.34
C GLY A 353 -7.07 12.88 22.30
N ALA A 354 -7.16 11.67 21.77
CA ALA A 354 -7.42 10.45 22.56
C ALA A 354 -6.15 9.95 23.24
N LEU A 355 -6.21 9.70 24.55
CA LEU A 355 -5.02 9.34 25.32
C LEU A 355 -4.62 7.88 25.09
N GLN A 356 -3.32 7.60 25.25
CA GLN A 356 -2.82 6.23 25.22
C GLN A 356 -3.42 5.44 26.40
N GLY A 357 -4.20 4.40 26.09
CA GLY A 357 -4.88 3.56 27.08
C GLY A 357 -6.40 3.74 27.17
N ASP A 358 -7.00 4.69 26.43
CA ASP A 358 -8.45 4.96 26.39
C ASP A 358 -9.32 3.79 25.85
N GLY A 359 -8.73 2.66 25.44
CA GLY A 359 -9.46 1.41 25.11
C GLY A 359 -10.41 1.47 23.91
N TRP A 360 -10.26 2.46 23.03
CA TRP A 360 -11.11 2.62 21.84
C TRP A 360 -10.71 1.72 20.67
N PHE A 361 -11.62 1.57 19.71
CA PHE A 361 -11.41 0.80 18.48
C PHE A 361 -12.02 1.52 17.27
N LEU A 362 -11.45 1.30 16.09
CA LEU A 362 -12.02 1.68 14.79
C LEU A 362 -12.71 0.47 14.15
N ASP A 363 -13.89 0.70 13.56
CA ASP A 363 -14.60 -0.30 12.76
C ASP A 363 -13.78 -0.73 11.53
N PRO A 364 -13.67 -2.03 11.22
CA PRO A 364 -13.02 -2.50 9.99
C PRO A 364 -13.88 -2.28 8.74
N GLY A 365 -13.23 -2.23 7.57
CA GLY A 365 -13.89 -2.21 6.27
C GLY A 365 -14.62 -0.90 5.96
N LYS A 366 -14.11 0.25 6.44
CA LYS A 366 -14.69 1.58 6.20
C LYS A 366 -13.70 2.46 5.44
N GLU A 367 -14.21 3.19 4.45
CA GLU A 367 -13.43 4.21 3.73
C GLU A 367 -13.00 5.36 4.64
N LEU A 368 -13.84 5.68 5.62
CA LEU A 368 -13.60 6.77 6.57
C LEU A 368 -14.26 6.44 7.93
N VAL A 369 -13.44 6.15 8.95
CA VAL A 369 -13.83 6.14 10.36
C VAL A 369 -13.43 7.49 10.96
N THR A 370 -14.19 8.00 11.93
CA THR A 370 -13.89 9.27 12.60
C THR A 370 -13.89 9.07 14.11
N ILE A 371 -12.87 9.59 14.79
CA ILE A 371 -12.85 9.76 16.25
C ILE A 371 -12.70 11.24 16.54
N SER A 372 -13.47 11.71 17.52
CA SER A 372 -13.34 13.05 18.08
C SER A 372 -13.13 12.96 19.60
N ARG A 373 -12.50 13.99 20.16
CA ARG A 373 -12.30 14.19 21.60
C ARG A 373 -12.43 15.66 21.97
N VAL A 374 -13.06 15.90 23.11
CA VAL A 374 -13.52 17.23 23.51
C VAL A 374 -12.74 17.76 24.71
N CYS A 375 -11.97 18.81 24.51
CA CYS A 375 -11.44 19.65 25.59
C CYS A 375 -12.58 20.54 26.11
N THR A 376 -13.07 20.27 27.33
CA THR A 376 -14.30 20.89 27.84
C THR A 376 -14.10 22.31 28.37
N PRO A 377 -15.15 23.17 28.32
CA PRO A 377 -15.16 24.49 28.96
C PRO A 377 -14.82 24.48 30.45
N ASP A 378 -15.04 23.37 31.15
CA ASP A 378 -14.69 23.20 32.56
C ASP A 378 -13.18 23.11 32.79
N CYS A 379 -12.42 22.60 31.81
CA CYS A 379 -10.97 22.61 31.84
C CYS A 379 -10.41 23.97 31.39
N THR A 380 -10.88 24.51 30.26
CA THR A 380 -10.39 25.80 29.73
C THR A 380 -10.67 26.98 30.66
N ARG A 381 -11.70 26.89 31.51
CA ARG A 381 -11.95 27.83 32.63
C ARG A 381 -10.81 27.94 33.67
N ASN A 382 -9.81 27.06 33.66
CA ASN A 382 -8.62 27.15 34.52
C ASN A 382 -7.46 27.94 33.87
N TRP A 383 -7.58 28.35 32.61
CA TRP A 383 -6.60 29.24 31.97
C TRP A 383 -6.66 30.67 32.57
N PRO A 384 -5.61 31.49 32.37
CA PRO A 384 -5.61 32.90 32.80
C PRO A 384 -6.82 33.67 32.27
N GLU A 385 -7.29 34.72 32.99
CA GLU A 385 -8.48 35.50 32.59
C GLU A 385 -8.38 36.10 31.18
N GLU A 386 -7.17 36.49 30.77
CA GLU A 386 -6.91 36.98 29.41
C GLU A 386 -6.85 35.87 28.35
N GLY A 387 -6.85 34.59 28.71
CA GLY A 387 -6.69 33.43 27.82
C GLY A 387 -5.23 33.09 27.49
N ILE A 388 -5.06 32.27 26.45
CA ILE A 388 -3.77 31.83 25.90
C ILE A 388 -3.73 32.02 24.38
N THR A 389 -2.54 32.21 23.82
CA THR A 389 -2.30 32.32 22.38
C THR A 389 -1.55 31.08 21.91
N ALA A 390 -2.14 30.32 20.99
CA ALA A 390 -1.52 29.16 20.36
C ALA A 390 -0.63 29.58 19.17
N VAL A 391 0.57 28.98 19.09
CA VAL A 391 1.65 29.37 18.16
C VAL A 391 2.14 28.24 17.26
N ALA A 392 1.88 26.98 17.61
CA ALA A 392 2.08 25.82 16.72
C ALA A 392 1.16 24.66 17.12
N VAL A 393 0.88 23.75 16.18
CA VAL A 393 0.20 22.47 16.44
C VAL A 393 0.90 21.33 15.70
N PHE A 394 1.32 20.31 16.44
CA PHE A 394 1.74 19.02 15.88
C PHE A 394 0.55 18.04 15.94
N HIS A 395 0.26 17.34 14.84
CA HIS A 395 -0.77 16.30 14.80
C HIS A 395 -0.13 14.92 14.66
N HIS A 396 -0.60 13.92 15.42
CA HIS A 396 -0.07 12.56 15.41
C HIS A 396 -1.16 11.48 15.22
N MET A 397 -0.91 10.57 14.27
CA MET A 397 -1.74 9.41 13.90
C MET A 397 -0.82 8.30 13.33
N HIS A 398 -1.33 7.08 13.11
CA HIS A 398 -0.57 5.98 12.50
C HIS A 398 -0.97 5.71 11.03
N PHE A 399 -0.72 4.49 10.54
CA PHE A 399 -0.76 4.12 9.12
C PHE A 399 -2.08 4.40 8.38
N ARG A 400 -3.21 4.48 9.09
CA ARG A 400 -4.54 4.67 8.48
C ARG A 400 -4.99 6.12 8.44
N GLY A 401 -4.26 7.03 9.07
CA GLY A 401 -4.64 8.43 9.17
C GLY A 401 -4.77 9.10 7.79
N VAL A 402 -5.89 9.78 7.57
CA VAL A 402 -6.23 10.46 6.31
C VAL A 402 -6.20 11.97 6.49
N ASN A 403 -6.80 12.47 7.58
CA ASN A 403 -6.89 13.89 7.89
C ASN A 403 -7.15 14.09 9.40
N THR A 404 -6.91 15.32 9.86
CA THR A 404 -7.04 15.71 11.27
C THR A 404 -7.21 17.22 11.43
N TRP A 405 -7.98 17.66 12.42
CA TRP A 405 -8.18 19.07 12.72
C TRP A 405 -8.57 19.34 14.18
N VAL A 406 -8.38 20.58 14.62
CA VAL A 406 -8.84 21.09 15.93
C VAL A 406 -9.78 22.26 15.71
N GLN A 407 -11.05 22.11 16.11
CA GLN A 407 -12.08 23.16 16.08
C GLN A 407 -12.01 23.99 17.36
N ILE A 408 -12.37 25.27 17.28
CA ILE A 408 -12.60 26.15 18.45
C ILE A 408 -14.09 26.49 18.48
N ILE A 409 -14.78 26.10 19.55
CA ILE A 409 -16.18 26.45 19.79
C ILE A 409 -16.23 27.49 20.93
N ARG A 410 -16.71 28.69 20.62
CA ARG A 410 -16.83 29.83 21.55
C ARG A 410 -18.29 30.29 21.60
N ASP A 411 -18.83 30.49 22.80
CA ASP A 411 -20.23 30.91 23.02
C ASP A 411 -21.30 30.07 22.29
N GLY A 412 -21.04 28.78 22.08
CA GLY A 412 -21.93 27.87 21.34
C GLY A 412 -21.83 27.97 19.81
N LYS A 413 -20.80 28.63 19.28
CA LYS A 413 -20.52 28.77 17.85
C LYS A 413 -19.10 28.33 17.50
N GLU A 414 -18.95 27.60 16.40
CA GLU A 414 -17.66 27.30 15.80
C GLU A 414 -17.07 28.57 15.17
N ILE A 415 -15.82 28.88 15.53
CA ILE A 415 -15.02 29.92 14.88
C ILE A 415 -13.92 29.26 14.04
N THR A 416 -13.08 30.05 13.36
CA THR A 416 -11.97 29.56 12.53
C THR A 416 -11.20 28.43 13.22
N PRO A 417 -11.02 27.24 12.57
CA PRO A 417 -10.29 26.13 13.17
C PRO A 417 -8.89 26.52 13.61
N LEU A 418 -8.44 25.97 14.73
CA LEU A 418 -7.10 26.22 15.29
C LEU A 418 -6.00 25.67 14.36
N SER A 419 -6.20 24.47 13.82
CA SER A 419 -5.28 23.83 12.89
C SER A 419 -6.00 22.72 12.12
N THR A 420 -5.63 22.55 10.85
CA THR A 420 -6.16 21.56 9.91
C THR A 420 -5.02 20.91 9.13
N LEU A 421 -5.16 19.61 8.83
CA LEU A 421 -4.43 18.88 7.80
C LEU A 421 -5.45 18.07 6.99
N ARG A 422 -5.66 18.43 5.72
CA ARG A 422 -6.60 17.74 4.80
C ARG A 422 -6.04 16.42 4.29
N HIS A 423 -4.70 16.31 4.26
CA HIS A 423 -3.97 15.14 3.80
C HIS A 423 -2.85 14.83 4.80
N PHE A 424 -3.20 14.11 5.87
CA PHE A 424 -2.22 13.54 6.79
C PHE A 424 -1.38 12.47 6.06
N GLU A 425 -0.11 12.37 6.42
CA GLU A 425 0.81 11.39 5.85
C GLU A 425 1.77 10.90 6.94
N TYR A 426 1.79 9.59 7.18
CA TYR A 426 2.43 9.00 8.37
C TYR A 426 3.93 9.32 8.46
N GLY A 427 4.64 9.28 7.34
CA GLY A 427 6.08 9.57 7.29
C GLY A 427 6.43 11.06 7.15
N TYR A 428 5.47 11.97 7.28
CA TYR A 428 5.62 13.41 6.97
C TYR A 428 4.90 14.28 8.01
N GLN A 429 5.21 14.06 9.29
CA GLN A 429 4.62 14.78 10.43
C GLN A 429 5.51 15.96 10.83
N PHE A 430 4.91 17.08 11.25
CA PHE A 430 5.66 18.30 11.60
C PHE A 430 4.84 19.25 12.51
N SER A 431 5.56 20.12 13.21
CA SER A 431 4.97 21.15 14.09
C SER A 431 4.49 22.34 13.24
N LYS A 432 3.18 22.42 12.94
CA LYS A 432 2.60 23.44 12.07
C LYS A 432 2.48 24.78 12.81
N THR A 433 3.36 25.73 12.49
CA THR A 433 3.33 27.09 13.03
C THR A 433 1.99 27.78 12.74
N LEU A 434 1.52 28.61 13.67
CA LEU A 434 0.26 29.36 13.61
C LEU A 434 0.49 30.87 13.73
N ASN A 435 -0.37 31.64 13.06
CA ASN A 435 -0.40 33.11 13.15
C ASN A 435 -1.15 33.57 14.43
N GLU A 436 -0.63 33.17 15.60
CA GLU A 436 -1.01 33.64 16.94
C GLU A 436 -2.52 33.59 17.25
N ILE A 437 -3.09 32.37 17.34
CA ILE A 437 -4.54 32.16 17.52
C ILE A 437 -4.92 32.18 19.01
N LYS A 438 -5.79 33.13 19.40
CA LYS A 438 -6.18 33.34 20.80
C LYS A 438 -7.36 32.48 21.24
N LEU A 439 -7.12 31.64 22.25
CA LEU A 439 -8.05 30.78 22.97
C LEU A 439 -8.43 31.43 24.32
N LEU A 440 -9.68 31.33 24.74
CA LEU A 440 -10.24 32.02 25.90
C LEU A 440 -10.82 31.05 26.95
N PRO A 441 -10.86 31.43 28.24
CA PRO A 441 -11.47 30.60 29.28
C PRO A 441 -12.96 30.36 29.00
N GLY A 442 -13.38 29.10 28.92
CA GLY A 442 -14.73 28.71 28.56
C GLY A 442 -14.92 28.31 27.08
N ASP A 443 -13.90 28.45 26.23
CA ASP A 443 -13.87 27.79 24.92
C ASP A 443 -13.97 26.27 25.08
N ARG A 444 -14.51 25.60 24.06
CA ARG A 444 -14.43 24.14 23.88
C ARG A 444 -13.58 23.83 22.65
N LEU A 445 -12.53 23.04 22.79
CA LEU A 445 -11.76 22.55 21.63
C LEU A 445 -12.23 21.14 21.26
N ILE A 446 -12.34 20.85 19.96
CA ILE A 446 -12.70 19.51 19.48
C ILE A 446 -11.58 19.05 18.54
N THR A 447 -10.83 18.04 18.97
CA THR A 447 -9.80 17.39 18.14
C THR A 447 -10.44 16.22 17.43
N THR A 448 -10.36 16.18 16.10
CA THR A 448 -10.98 15.15 15.27
C THR A 448 -9.98 14.55 14.30
N CYS A 449 -9.97 13.23 14.24
CA CYS A 449 -9.06 12.38 13.48
C CYS A 449 -9.86 11.43 12.58
N GLN A 450 -9.45 11.26 11.31
CA GLN A 450 -10.12 10.35 10.38
C GLN A 450 -9.18 9.31 9.77
N TYR A 451 -9.69 8.09 9.60
CA TYR A 451 -8.90 6.90 9.25
C TYR A 451 -9.55 6.08 8.13
N ASN A 452 -8.75 5.49 7.25
CA ASN A 452 -9.21 4.52 6.26
C ASN A 452 -8.93 3.08 6.74
N THR A 453 -9.99 2.31 7.00
CA THR A 453 -9.92 0.92 7.48
C THR A 453 -10.36 -0.10 6.42
N MET A 454 -10.43 0.28 5.14
CA MET A 454 -10.95 -0.59 4.05
C MET A 454 -10.19 -1.90 3.88
N ASN A 455 -8.91 -1.94 4.27
CA ASN A 455 -8.07 -3.13 4.21
C ASN A 455 -8.13 -3.98 5.49
N ASP A 456 -8.65 -3.44 6.60
CA ASP A 456 -8.77 -4.15 7.87
C ASP A 456 -10.00 -5.07 7.87
N THR A 457 -9.86 -6.20 8.56
CA THR A 457 -10.94 -7.21 8.69
C THR A 457 -11.32 -7.48 10.15
N GLN A 458 -10.67 -6.83 11.09
CA GLN A 458 -10.91 -6.87 12.55
C GLN A 458 -10.84 -5.44 13.09
N PRO A 459 -11.52 -5.11 14.20
CA PRO A 459 -11.44 -3.78 14.80
C PRO A 459 -9.99 -3.40 15.15
N VAL A 460 -9.60 -2.18 14.77
CA VAL A 460 -8.24 -1.66 15.00
C VAL A 460 -8.23 -0.95 16.35
N PRO A 461 -7.43 -1.38 17.34
CA PRO A 461 -7.39 -0.71 18.64
C PRO A 461 -6.69 0.66 18.55
N GLY A 462 -7.05 1.56 19.47
CA GLY A 462 -6.18 2.67 19.85
C GLY A 462 -5.03 2.16 20.70
N GLY A 463 -3.78 2.44 20.31
CA GLY A 463 -2.63 1.80 20.92
C GLY A 463 -1.27 2.28 20.40
N PRO A 464 -0.16 1.78 20.97
CA PRO A 464 1.18 2.22 20.62
C PRO A 464 1.70 1.65 19.29
N SER A 465 1.31 0.45 18.86
CA SER A 465 1.87 -0.14 17.64
C SER A 465 1.54 0.70 16.41
N SER A 466 2.45 0.79 15.41
CA SER A 466 2.11 1.44 14.13
C SER A 466 0.93 0.76 13.42
N ALA A 467 0.64 -0.50 13.77
CA ALA A 467 -0.53 -1.25 13.30
C ALA A 467 -1.82 -1.00 14.13
N ASP A 468 -1.70 -0.44 15.34
CA ASP A 468 -2.78 0.19 16.12
C ASP A 468 -2.98 1.64 15.58
N GLU A 469 -3.80 2.47 16.23
CA GLU A 469 -3.93 3.90 15.88
C GLU A 469 -3.79 4.86 17.07
N MET A 470 -3.49 6.14 16.76
CA MET A 470 -3.48 7.26 17.70
C MET A 470 -4.25 8.47 17.13
N CYS A 471 -4.63 9.38 18.03
CA CYS A 471 -5.22 10.68 17.69
C CYS A 471 -4.70 11.74 18.67
N PHE A 472 -3.65 12.49 18.31
CA PHE A 472 -3.21 13.64 19.11
C PHE A 472 -3.11 14.91 18.29
N ALA A 473 -3.40 16.03 18.96
CA ALA A 473 -2.93 17.35 18.59
C ALA A 473 -2.24 17.98 19.81
N TRP A 474 -0.93 18.19 19.73
CA TRP A 474 -0.15 18.93 20.72
C TRP A 474 -0.08 20.39 20.31
N ILE A 475 -0.53 21.29 21.18
CA ILE A 475 -0.67 22.72 20.92
C ILE A 475 0.39 23.46 21.75
N ASP A 476 1.34 24.12 21.09
CA ASP A 476 2.26 25.05 21.76
C ASP A 476 1.57 26.41 21.94
N TYR A 477 1.67 26.98 23.13
CA TYR A 477 0.96 28.22 23.50
C TYR A 477 1.73 29.11 24.47
N TYR A 478 1.33 30.37 24.62
CA TYR A 478 1.77 31.26 25.70
C TYR A 478 0.60 32.07 26.29
N PRO A 479 0.71 32.61 27.53
CA PRO A 479 1.72 32.27 28.52
C PRO A 479 1.54 30.83 29.03
N ALA A 480 2.65 30.15 29.32
CA ALA A 480 2.65 28.83 29.95
C ALA A 480 1.78 28.82 31.23
N ASN A 481 0.99 27.77 31.41
CA ASN A 481 0.20 27.52 32.62
C ASN A 481 0.27 26.03 33.01
N SER A 482 -0.43 25.64 34.07
CA SER A 482 -0.30 24.30 34.65
C SER A 482 -1.10 23.19 33.94
N ILE A 483 -1.93 23.53 32.96
CA ILE A 483 -2.74 22.54 32.21
C ILE A 483 -1.89 21.86 31.14
N LEU A 484 -1.62 20.56 31.35
CA LEU A 484 -0.79 19.71 30.50
C LEU A 484 -1.62 18.95 29.45
N ALA A 485 -2.86 18.60 29.78
CA ALA A 485 -3.78 17.90 28.88
C ALA A 485 -5.24 18.33 29.10
N CYS A 486 -6.01 18.40 28.02
CA CYS A 486 -7.44 18.73 28.02
C CYS A 486 -8.14 17.90 26.94
N THR A 487 -8.98 16.94 27.35
CA THR A 487 -9.61 15.99 26.40
C THR A 487 -10.84 15.29 27.01
N GLU A 488 -11.28 14.20 26.39
CA GLU A 488 -12.34 13.29 26.85
C GLU A 488 -11.76 11.88 27.02
N VAL A 489 -12.16 11.17 28.07
CA VAL A 489 -11.76 9.78 28.37
C VAL A 489 -13.00 8.93 28.72
N ASP A 490 -13.00 7.64 28.36
CA ASP A 490 -14.07 6.72 28.77
C ASP A 490 -13.73 6.05 30.11
N LEU A 491 -14.48 6.40 31.14
CA LEU A 491 -14.27 5.89 32.50
C LEU A 491 -15.02 4.57 32.76
N SER A 492 -15.82 4.07 31.82
CA SER A 492 -16.53 2.78 31.97
C SER A 492 -15.61 1.57 32.09
N LEU A 493 -14.36 1.70 31.60
CA LEU A 493 -13.31 0.67 31.69
C LEU A 493 -12.57 0.66 33.04
N ILE A 494 -12.81 1.63 33.94
CA ILE A 494 -12.11 1.76 35.22
C ILE A 494 -13.01 1.26 36.37
N PRO A 495 -12.74 0.09 37.00
CA PRO A 495 -13.64 -0.54 37.97
C PRO A 495 -13.88 0.25 39.27
N SER A 496 -13.11 1.30 39.51
CA SER A 496 -13.20 2.21 40.67
C SER A 496 -13.76 3.60 40.32
N SER A 497 -14.18 3.85 39.08
CA SER A 497 -14.72 5.15 38.68
C SER A 497 -16.10 5.43 39.30
N PRO A 498 -16.36 6.66 39.80
CA PRO A 498 -17.70 7.10 40.17
C PRO A 498 -18.55 7.53 38.96
N ILE A 499 -17.97 7.62 37.76
CA ILE A 499 -18.61 8.02 36.50
C ILE A 499 -18.65 6.82 35.54
N ASN A 500 -19.83 6.55 34.97
CA ASN A 500 -20.06 5.47 34.02
C ASN A 500 -20.20 6.01 32.60
N GLY A 501 -19.14 5.86 31.78
CA GLY A 501 -19.04 6.38 30.41
C GLY A 501 -18.05 7.54 30.27
N SER A 502 -18.13 8.27 29.15
CA SER A 502 -17.27 9.44 28.86
C SER A 502 -17.34 10.54 29.92
N ALA A 503 -16.17 11.09 30.26
CA ALA A 503 -16.00 12.33 31.01
C ALA A 503 -14.96 13.23 30.34
N GLY A 504 -15.12 14.55 30.43
CA GLY A 504 -14.05 15.48 30.06
C GLY A 504 -12.96 15.48 31.14
N PHE A 505 -11.71 15.34 30.72
CA PHE A 505 -10.50 15.18 31.54
C PHE A 505 -9.59 16.40 31.41
N CYS A 506 -9.14 16.92 32.55
CA CYS A 506 -8.21 18.04 32.64
C CYS A 506 -7.04 17.66 33.55
N LEU A 507 -5.82 17.65 33.01
CA LEU A 507 -4.61 17.39 33.78
C LEU A 507 -3.92 18.71 34.12
N ASP A 508 -3.85 19.01 35.41
CA ASP A 508 -3.24 20.21 35.98
C ASP A 508 -2.14 19.75 36.96
N TYR A 509 -0.87 20.05 36.67
CA TYR A 509 0.23 19.54 37.51
C TYR A 509 0.27 20.14 38.92
N THR A 510 -0.55 21.15 39.22
CA THR A 510 -0.64 21.75 40.55
C THR A 510 -1.70 21.12 41.46
N LYS A 511 -2.34 20.02 41.01
CA LYS A 511 -3.43 19.33 41.71
C LYS A 511 -3.13 17.82 41.84
N ASP A 512 -3.38 17.26 43.01
CA ASP A 512 -3.15 15.82 43.29
C ASP A 512 -4.03 14.89 42.42
N ASP A 513 -5.24 15.34 42.07
CA ASP A 513 -6.24 14.61 41.27
C ASP A 513 -6.59 15.37 39.98
N PRO A 514 -6.77 14.69 38.83
CA PRO A 514 -7.28 15.30 37.60
C PRO A 514 -8.72 15.83 37.74
N ILE A 515 -9.05 16.90 37.01
CA ILE A 515 -10.40 17.46 37.02
C ILE A 515 -11.27 16.71 36.01
N PHE A 516 -12.40 16.17 36.48
CA PHE A 516 -13.39 15.50 35.64
C PHE A 516 -14.66 16.36 35.47
N SER A 517 -15.19 16.39 34.24
CA SER A 517 -16.36 17.19 33.86
C SER A 517 -17.48 16.34 33.25
N SER A 518 -18.72 16.75 33.48
CA SER A 518 -19.92 15.94 33.19
C SER A 518 -20.22 15.84 31.69
N ALA A 519 -20.78 14.70 31.26
CA ALA A 519 -21.07 14.41 29.85
C ALA A 519 -21.92 15.45 29.09
N SER A 520 -22.68 16.32 29.78
CA SER A 520 -23.47 17.38 29.14
C SER A 520 -22.65 18.46 28.43
N THR A 521 -21.39 18.71 28.81
CA THR A 521 -20.51 19.67 28.13
C THR A 521 -19.76 19.05 26.93
N LEU A 522 -19.64 17.72 26.89
CA LEU A 522 -19.12 16.97 25.74
C LEU A 522 -20.09 17.10 24.55
N THR A 523 -21.37 16.80 24.76
CA THR A 523 -22.36 16.61 23.69
C THR A 523 -23.23 17.83 23.36
N ALA A 524 -23.03 18.98 24.02
CA ALA A 524 -23.83 20.18 23.76
C ALA A 524 -23.70 20.65 22.29
N ASP A 525 -24.84 20.89 21.64
CA ASP A 525 -24.92 21.39 20.26
C ASP A 525 -24.21 22.73 20.06
N TYR A 526 -23.86 23.06 18.81
CA TYR A 526 -23.26 24.34 18.45
C TYR A 526 -23.60 24.76 17.02
N GLU A 527 -23.56 26.07 16.74
CA GLU A 527 -23.62 26.58 15.37
C GLU A 527 -22.28 26.30 14.67
N HIS A 528 -22.26 25.33 13.76
CA HIS A 528 -21.12 25.08 12.89
C HIS A 528 -20.75 26.28 12.02
N LEU A 529 -19.49 26.36 11.60
CA LEU A 529 -19.12 27.24 10.50
C LEU A 529 -19.85 26.80 9.21
N PRO A 530 -20.16 27.73 8.28
CA PRO A 530 -20.37 27.35 6.88
C PRO A 530 -19.17 26.51 6.42
N PRO A 531 -19.37 25.35 5.77
CA PRO A 531 -18.26 24.45 5.43
C PRO A 531 -17.13 25.18 4.73
N SER A 532 -15.95 25.25 5.37
CA SER A 532 -14.74 25.83 4.80
C SER A 532 -14.12 24.84 3.82
N GLY A 533 -14.82 24.64 2.71
CA GLY A 533 -14.54 23.67 1.67
C GLY A 533 -15.28 24.05 0.38
N ASN A 534 -14.70 23.66 -0.75
CA ASN A 534 -15.00 24.27 -2.04
C ASN A 534 -16.28 23.73 -2.69
N ASN A 535 -17.43 24.07 -2.12
CA ASN A 535 -18.75 23.72 -2.69
C ASN A 535 -19.11 24.60 -3.90
N CYS A 536 -18.17 24.78 -4.83
CA CYS A 536 -18.45 25.32 -6.14
C CYS A 536 -19.09 24.24 -7.01
N SER A 537 -20.34 24.48 -7.41
CA SER A 537 -20.84 23.97 -8.68
C SER A 537 -19.84 24.34 -9.78
N ALA A 538 -19.43 23.38 -10.61
CA ALA A 538 -18.35 23.53 -11.59
C ALA A 538 -18.76 24.34 -12.84
N THR A 539 -19.34 25.53 -12.65
CA THR A 539 -19.60 26.55 -13.68
C THR A 539 -19.87 27.91 -13.01
N ASP A 540 -18.83 28.74 -12.85
CA ASP A 540 -19.03 30.20 -12.84
C ASP A 540 -19.17 30.67 -14.30
N GLY A 541 -20.24 30.17 -14.93
CA GLY A 541 -20.42 30.05 -16.38
C GLY A 541 -21.86 30.35 -16.81
N GLY A 542 -22.52 31.26 -16.10
CA GLY A 542 -23.91 31.66 -16.32
C GLY A 542 -24.91 30.89 -15.46
N THR A 543 -25.81 31.62 -14.82
CA THR A 543 -26.81 31.08 -13.89
C THR A 543 -27.92 30.32 -14.63
N ALA A 544 -27.70 29.05 -14.96
CA ALA A 544 -28.73 28.16 -15.49
C ALA A 544 -29.71 27.77 -14.37
N THR A 545 -30.83 28.48 -14.25
CA THR A 545 -31.84 28.30 -13.19
C THR A 545 -32.76 27.08 -13.36
N GLY A 546 -32.26 26.02 -14.02
CA GLY A 546 -32.98 24.76 -14.28
C GLY A 546 -32.24 23.54 -13.72
N PRO A 547 -32.89 22.36 -13.68
CA PRO A 547 -32.23 21.13 -13.23
C PRO A 547 -31.21 20.63 -14.27
N ALA A 548 -30.01 20.29 -13.79
CA ALA A 548 -28.96 19.66 -14.60
C ALA A 548 -29.24 18.16 -14.72
N ILE A 549 -29.26 17.64 -15.95
CA ILE A 549 -29.54 16.23 -16.23
C ILE A 549 -28.32 15.63 -16.93
N LEU A 550 -27.68 14.65 -16.31
CA LEU A 550 -26.61 13.87 -16.96
C LEU A 550 -27.23 12.64 -17.62
N GLN A 551 -27.01 12.46 -18.93
CA GLN A 551 -27.57 11.35 -19.72
C GLN A 551 -26.46 10.49 -20.33
N THR A 552 -26.56 9.17 -20.14
CA THR A 552 -25.69 8.17 -20.77
C THR A 552 -26.55 7.15 -21.52
N CYS A 553 -26.20 6.84 -22.76
CA CYS A 553 -26.83 5.76 -23.53
C CYS A 553 -25.75 4.71 -23.83
N PRO A 554 -25.67 3.61 -23.06
CA PRO A 554 -24.68 2.56 -23.30
C PRO A 554 -24.94 1.79 -24.61
N GLU A 555 -26.20 1.67 -25.01
CA GLU A 555 -26.64 1.18 -26.32
C GLU A 555 -27.22 2.33 -27.15
N THR A 556 -27.45 2.10 -28.45
CA THR A 556 -28.06 3.08 -29.37
C THR A 556 -29.48 3.50 -28.98
N ASP A 557 -30.21 2.66 -28.24
CA ASP A 557 -31.63 2.84 -27.92
C ASP A 557 -31.96 2.75 -26.41
N VAL A 558 -31.09 2.16 -25.59
CA VAL A 558 -31.18 2.16 -24.12
C VAL A 558 -30.41 3.34 -23.54
N CYS A 559 -31.12 4.23 -22.84
CA CYS A 559 -30.57 5.40 -22.19
C CYS A 559 -30.98 5.47 -20.71
N PHE A 560 -30.08 6.01 -19.91
CA PHE A 560 -30.26 6.34 -18.50
C PHE A 560 -29.96 7.83 -18.30
N SER A 561 -30.69 8.47 -17.39
CA SER A 561 -30.45 9.87 -17.01
C SER A 561 -30.50 10.05 -15.49
N LEU A 562 -29.73 10.99 -14.94
CA LEU A 562 -29.66 11.31 -13.52
C LEU A 562 -29.78 12.82 -13.27
N ASN A 563 -30.48 13.19 -12.20
CA ASN A 563 -30.43 14.50 -11.56
C ASN A 563 -30.41 14.33 -10.03
N VAL A 564 -29.57 15.13 -9.37
CA VAL A 564 -29.48 15.25 -7.91
C VAL A 564 -29.87 16.69 -7.54
N PRO A 565 -30.97 16.90 -6.78
CA PRO A 565 -31.33 18.23 -6.30
C PRO A 565 -30.23 18.81 -5.40
N ALA A 566 -30.01 20.13 -5.47
CA ALA A 566 -28.98 20.78 -4.66
C ALA A 566 -29.19 20.53 -3.15
N SER A 567 -30.45 20.55 -2.69
CA SER A 567 -30.84 20.22 -1.32
C SER A 567 -30.46 18.80 -0.88
N SER A 568 -30.36 17.85 -1.81
CA SER A 568 -29.97 16.48 -1.50
C SER A 568 -28.46 16.39 -1.24
N LYS A 569 -27.62 17.09 -2.02
CA LYS A 569 -26.18 17.24 -1.70
C LYS A 569 -26.01 17.88 -0.32
N THR A 570 -26.67 19.01 -0.06
CA THR A 570 -26.57 19.74 1.22
C THR A 570 -27.14 18.98 2.44
N ASN A 571 -28.00 17.98 2.24
CA ASN A 571 -28.44 17.11 3.34
C ASN A 571 -27.43 15.99 3.62
N LEU A 572 -26.85 15.40 2.59
CA LEU A 572 -25.78 14.40 2.71
C LEU A 572 -24.53 15.00 3.38
N GLU A 573 -24.10 16.18 2.95
CA GLU A 573 -22.99 16.95 3.54
C GLU A 573 -23.18 17.20 5.05
N ARG A 574 -24.42 17.40 5.50
CA ARG A 574 -24.76 17.71 6.90
C ARG A 574 -25.16 16.48 7.73
N ARG A 575 -25.00 15.25 7.22
CA ARG A 575 -25.45 14.00 7.85
C ARG A 575 -26.94 14.00 8.25
N ALA A 576 -27.77 14.78 7.56
CA ALA A 576 -29.22 14.74 7.71
C ALA A 576 -29.81 13.51 6.98
N GLU A 577 -31.13 13.31 7.04
CA GLU A 577 -31.77 12.28 6.22
C GLU A 577 -31.51 12.54 4.72
N PRO A 578 -31.15 11.52 3.92
CA PRO A 578 -30.82 11.69 2.51
C PRO A 578 -31.94 12.39 1.74
N GLY A 579 -31.59 13.40 0.96
CA GLY A 579 -32.55 14.01 0.04
C GLY A 579 -32.85 13.10 -1.15
N ASP A 580 -33.92 13.44 -1.88
CA ASP A 580 -34.37 12.70 -3.06
C ASP A 580 -33.28 12.59 -4.14
N ILE A 581 -33.24 11.47 -4.86
CA ILE A 581 -32.56 11.35 -6.16
C ILE A 581 -33.57 11.11 -7.26
N PHE A 582 -33.28 11.64 -8.45
CA PHE A 582 -34.14 11.53 -9.63
C PHE A 582 -33.39 10.85 -10.77
N PHE A 583 -33.92 9.74 -11.28
CA PHE A 583 -33.32 9.04 -12.43
C PHE A 583 -34.37 8.61 -13.45
N GLN A 584 -33.96 8.49 -14.71
CA GLN A 584 -34.81 8.01 -15.81
C GLN A 584 -34.20 6.74 -16.42
N LEU A 585 -35.04 5.73 -16.65
CA LEU A 585 -34.74 4.60 -17.53
C LEU A 585 -35.56 4.76 -18.82
N SER A 586 -34.94 4.53 -19.99
CA SER A 586 -35.61 4.75 -21.28
C SER A 586 -35.14 3.74 -22.34
N ALA A 587 -36.00 2.81 -22.77
CA ALA A 587 -35.65 1.73 -23.70
C ALA A 587 -36.84 1.25 -24.56
N PRO A 588 -36.64 0.71 -25.78
CA PRO A 588 -37.73 0.16 -26.59
C PRO A 588 -38.48 -1.02 -25.96
N THR A 589 -39.73 -1.25 -26.36
CA THR A 589 -40.54 -2.41 -25.97
C THR A 589 -40.07 -3.75 -26.59
N SER A 590 -38.98 -3.74 -27.37
CA SER A 590 -38.25 -4.93 -27.83
C SER A 590 -37.21 -5.45 -26.83
N TYR A 591 -37.16 -4.85 -25.64
CA TYR A 591 -36.44 -5.38 -24.48
C TYR A 591 -37.42 -6.04 -23.51
N SER A 592 -37.06 -7.24 -23.06
CA SER A 592 -37.84 -8.04 -22.11
C SER A 592 -37.87 -7.36 -20.74
N TRP A 593 -36.70 -6.87 -20.31
CA TRP A 593 -36.50 -5.97 -19.18
C TRP A 593 -35.19 -5.19 -19.39
N VAL A 594 -35.06 -4.06 -18.70
CA VAL A 594 -33.82 -3.25 -18.61
C VAL A 594 -33.59 -2.85 -17.17
N ALA A 595 -32.35 -2.92 -16.67
CA ALA A 595 -31.99 -2.50 -15.32
C ALA A 595 -30.83 -1.52 -15.28
N LEU A 596 -30.93 -0.58 -14.33
CA LEU A 596 -29.88 0.33 -13.89
C LEU A 596 -29.53 -0.03 -12.44
N GLY A 597 -28.24 -0.16 -12.12
CA GLY A 597 -27.79 -0.46 -10.76
C GLY A 597 -26.74 0.51 -10.27
N GLN A 598 -26.89 0.99 -9.04
CA GLN A 598 -25.86 1.76 -8.34
C GLN A 598 -24.83 0.79 -7.74
N GLY A 599 -23.56 0.93 -8.12
CA GLY A 599 -22.47 0.04 -7.70
C GLY A 599 -21.56 -0.42 -8.85
N THR A 600 -20.41 -0.99 -8.50
CA THR A 600 -19.42 -1.54 -9.45
C THR A 600 -19.69 -2.99 -9.88
N THR A 601 -20.49 -3.75 -9.12
CA THR A 601 -20.87 -5.15 -9.41
C THR A 601 -22.29 -5.42 -8.94
N MET A 602 -22.91 -6.53 -9.36
CA MET A 602 -24.25 -6.91 -8.87
C MET A 602 -24.30 -7.14 -7.35
N SER A 603 -23.18 -7.50 -6.72
CA SER A 603 -23.16 -7.82 -5.29
C SER A 603 -23.33 -6.55 -4.46
N ASN A 604 -24.39 -6.52 -3.65
CA ASN A 604 -24.83 -5.40 -2.83
C ASN A 604 -25.23 -4.14 -3.63
N ALA A 605 -25.46 -4.21 -4.94
CA ALA A 605 -25.95 -3.07 -5.71
C ALA A 605 -27.45 -2.81 -5.47
N ASN A 606 -27.86 -1.53 -5.52
CA ASN A 606 -29.25 -1.12 -5.60
C ASN A 606 -29.67 -1.17 -7.08
N ILE A 607 -30.47 -2.16 -7.47
CA ILE A 607 -30.78 -2.49 -8.88
C ILE A 607 -32.24 -2.17 -9.18
N PHE A 608 -32.49 -1.23 -10.08
CA PHE A 608 -33.83 -0.82 -10.51
C PHE A 608 -34.16 -1.47 -11.85
N VAL A 609 -35.10 -2.43 -11.85
CA VAL A 609 -35.48 -3.22 -13.03
C VAL A 609 -36.82 -2.72 -13.60
N MET A 610 -36.81 -2.30 -14.87
CA MET A 610 -37.97 -1.80 -15.61
C MET A 610 -38.46 -2.83 -16.64
N TYR A 611 -39.78 -3.03 -16.68
CA TYR A 611 -40.52 -3.80 -17.68
C TYR A 611 -41.93 -3.21 -17.86
N SER A 612 -42.80 -3.83 -18.69
CA SER A 612 -44.15 -3.30 -18.95
C SER A 612 -45.17 -3.72 -17.89
N SER A 613 -46.16 -2.86 -17.65
CA SER A 613 -47.34 -3.19 -16.83
C SER A 613 -48.15 -4.33 -17.46
N ALA A 614 -48.98 -5.01 -16.66
CA ALA A 614 -49.87 -6.06 -17.15
C ALA A 614 -50.90 -5.57 -18.18
N ASP A 615 -51.21 -4.27 -18.18
CA ASP A 615 -52.09 -3.63 -19.17
C ASP A 615 -51.37 -3.13 -20.43
N GLY A 616 -50.03 -3.20 -20.47
CA GLY A 616 -49.18 -2.81 -21.60
C GLY A 616 -49.10 -1.31 -21.90
N LYS A 617 -49.63 -0.43 -21.03
CA LYS A 617 -49.65 1.03 -21.24
C LYS A 617 -48.66 1.78 -20.35
N ASN A 618 -48.25 1.18 -19.24
CA ASN A 618 -47.37 1.77 -18.25
C ASN A 618 -46.11 0.89 -18.06
N VAL A 619 -45.20 1.33 -17.21
CA VAL A 619 -44.02 0.57 -16.80
C VAL A 619 -44.13 0.13 -15.35
N THR A 620 -43.63 -1.06 -15.07
CA THR A 620 -43.40 -1.58 -13.72
C THR A 620 -41.93 -1.42 -13.40
N LEU A 621 -41.62 -0.75 -12.28
CA LEU A 621 -40.26 -0.57 -11.80
C LEU A 621 -40.09 -1.29 -10.46
N SER A 622 -39.26 -2.33 -10.46
CA SER A 622 -38.93 -3.11 -9.28
C SER A 622 -37.54 -2.70 -8.75
N PRO A 623 -37.44 -2.11 -7.54
CA PRO A 623 -36.18 -1.93 -6.84
C PRO A 623 -35.77 -3.27 -6.23
N ARG A 624 -34.53 -3.68 -6.44
CA ARG A 624 -34.01 -5.00 -6.07
C ARG A 624 -32.60 -4.92 -5.51
N THR A 625 -32.23 -5.93 -4.73
CA THR A 625 -30.85 -6.16 -4.27
C THR A 625 -30.40 -7.57 -4.62
N ALA A 626 -29.09 -7.80 -4.67
CA ALA A 626 -28.51 -9.13 -4.89
C ALA A 626 -27.27 -9.35 -4.03
N THR A 627 -27.13 -10.56 -3.47
CA THR A 627 -26.00 -10.97 -2.63
C THR A 627 -24.83 -11.56 -3.44
N GLY A 628 -24.80 -11.32 -4.75
CA GLY A 628 -23.81 -11.84 -5.69
C GLY A 628 -24.36 -11.91 -7.12
N HIS A 629 -23.77 -12.74 -7.97
CA HIS A 629 -24.22 -12.99 -9.35
C HIS A 629 -25.42 -13.97 -9.42
N VAL A 630 -26.50 -13.62 -8.73
CA VAL A 630 -27.78 -14.33 -8.70
C VAL A 630 -28.91 -13.40 -9.17
N MET A 631 -30.12 -13.93 -9.41
CA MET A 631 -31.27 -13.09 -9.74
C MET A 631 -31.55 -12.13 -8.57
N PRO A 632 -31.62 -10.80 -8.79
CA PRO A 632 -31.98 -9.86 -7.73
C PRO A 632 -33.43 -10.08 -7.26
N THR A 633 -33.64 -9.94 -5.95
CA THR A 633 -34.94 -10.01 -5.25
C THR A 633 -35.43 -8.62 -4.88
N HIS A 634 -36.75 -8.40 -4.81
CA HIS A 634 -37.32 -7.09 -4.49
C HIS A 634 -36.86 -6.56 -3.12
N ASP A 635 -36.44 -5.30 -3.07
CA ASP A 635 -36.16 -4.58 -1.83
C ASP A 635 -37.37 -3.75 -1.39
N THR A 636 -37.89 -4.05 -0.20
CA THR A 636 -39.03 -3.36 0.41
C THR A 636 -38.63 -2.16 1.28
N ALA A 637 -37.34 -1.91 1.49
CA ALA A 637 -36.83 -0.71 2.18
C ALA A 637 -36.64 0.50 1.24
N ALA A 638 -36.53 0.26 -0.07
CA ALA A 638 -36.32 1.28 -1.09
C ALA A 638 -37.60 2.10 -1.35
N SER A 639 -37.64 3.35 -0.89
CA SER A 639 -38.78 4.26 -1.11
C SER A 639 -38.71 4.90 -2.50
N ILE A 640 -39.28 4.24 -3.50
CA ILE A 640 -39.37 4.74 -4.89
C ILE A 640 -40.78 5.22 -5.25
N SER A 641 -40.87 6.08 -6.26
CA SER A 641 -42.13 6.46 -6.93
C SER A 641 -41.91 6.77 -8.41
N LEU A 642 -42.88 6.38 -9.25
CA LEU A 642 -42.93 6.77 -10.66
C LEU A 642 -43.58 8.15 -10.79
N LEU A 643 -42.97 9.01 -11.58
CA LEU A 643 -43.37 10.39 -11.82
C LEU A 643 -44.12 10.54 -13.14
N GLU A 644 -44.74 11.71 -13.33
CA GLU A 644 -45.35 12.10 -14.60
C GLU A 644 -44.36 11.96 -15.78
N GLY A 645 -44.87 11.53 -16.93
CA GLY A 645 -44.07 11.17 -18.11
C GLY A 645 -43.55 9.73 -18.11
N SER A 646 -43.75 8.96 -17.02
CA SER A 646 -43.56 7.50 -17.05
C SER A 646 -44.66 6.81 -17.87
N GLY A 647 -44.31 5.74 -18.56
CA GLY A 647 -45.23 4.84 -19.24
C GLY A 647 -44.69 4.27 -20.55
N ILE A 648 -45.59 3.75 -21.39
CA ILE A 648 -45.26 3.19 -22.71
C ILE A 648 -45.91 4.01 -23.81
N ALA A 649 -45.08 4.63 -24.65
CA ALA A 649 -45.50 5.45 -25.77
C ALA A 649 -44.57 5.25 -26.97
N ASN A 650 -45.13 5.24 -28.19
CA ASN A 650 -44.37 5.15 -29.45
C ASN A 650 -43.37 3.96 -29.53
N GLY A 651 -43.67 2.85 -28.86
CA GLY A 651 -42.78 1.68 -28.79
C GLY A 651 -41.59 1.82 -27.83
N LYS A 652 -41.60 2.84 -26.95
CA LYS A 652 -40.59 3.04 -25.89
C LYS A 652 -41.22 2.97 -24.50
N MET A 653 -40.55 2.25 -23.60
CA MET A 653 -40.76 2.25 -22.16
C MET A 653 -39.95 3.40 -21.54
N ILE A 654 -40.57 4.20 -20.69
CA ILE A 654 -39.92 5.28 -19.94
C ILE A 654 -40.36 5.19 -18.48
N ALA A 655 -39.41 5.15 -17.55
CA ALA A 655 -39.64 5.32 -16.12
C ALA A 655 -38.95 6.61 -15.67
N ASN A 656 -39.72 7.63 -15.28
CA ASN A 656 -39.21 8.79 -14.53
C ASN A 656 -39.33 8.46 -13.05
N VAL A 657 -38.23 8.41 -12.31
CA VAL A 657 -38.18 7.85 -10.96
C VAL A 657 -37.71 8.89 -9.96
N ARG A 658 -38.40 8.97 -8.82
CA ARG A 658 -37.89 9.58 -7.58
C ARG A 658 -37.61 8.47 -6.59
N CYS A 659 -36.40 8.40 -6.03
CA CYS A 659 -36.14 7.64 -4.81
C CYS A 659 -35.87 8.58 -3.64
N SER A 660 -36.61 8.38 -2.55
CA SER A 660 -36.53 9.15 -1.30
C SER A 660 -35.71 8.46 -0.22
N ASN A 661 -35.38 7.17 -0.39
CA ASN A 661 -34.58 6.38 0.55
C ASN A 661 -33.92 5.17 -0.16
N CYS A 662 -32.84 5.42 -0.91
CA CYS A 662 -32.02 4.38 -1.57
C CYS A 662 -30.67 4.22 -0.83
N LYS A 663 -30.73 4.07 0.49
CA LYS A 663 -29.68 4.48 1.45
C LYS A 663 -28.51 3.49 1.66
N ASN A 664 -28.59 2.27 1.12
CA ASN A 664 -27.81 1.14 1.67
C ASN A 664 -26.50 0.75 0.96
N THR A 665 -26.14 1.34 -0.19
CA THR A 665 -24.81 1.09 -0.81
C THR A 665 -24.32 2.20 -1.74
N MET A 666 -23.03 2.51 -1.57
CA MET A 666 -22.24 3.55 -2.25
C MET A 666 -22.71 4.99 -2.03
N ALA A 667 -21.73 5.87 -1.82
CA ALA A 667 -21.96 7.26 -1.48
C ALA A 667 -22.43 8.08 -2.69
N LEU A 668 -23.22 9.12 -2.40
CA LEU A 668 -23.53 10.22 -3.31
C LEU A 668 -22.67 11.47 -3.01
N SER A 669 -21.71 11.35 -2.09
CA SER A 669 -20.69 12.34 -1.76
C SER A 669 -19.38 11.99 -2.47
N GLY A 670 -19.11 12.64 -3.60
CA GLY A 670 -17.92 12.43 -4.42
C GLY A 670 -18.14 12.93 -5.84
N GLY A 671 -17.06 13.20 -6.57
CA GLY A 671 -17.13 13.68 -7.96
C GLY A 671 -17.74 12.64 -8.90
N ASP A 672 -17.21 11.41 -8.89
CA ASP A 672 -17.70 10.28 -9.70
C ASP A 672 -18.48 9.26 -8.87
N SER A 673 -19.55 8.72 -9.45
CA SER A 673 -20.34 7.60 -8.92
C SER A 673 -20.30 6.41 -9.88
N ASP A 674 -20.14 5.19 -9.36
CA ASP A 674 -20.10 3.95 -10.16
C ASP A 674 -21.49 3.36 -10.37
N TRP A 675 -21.82 3.05 -11.63
CA TRP A 675 -23.09 2.46 -12.04
C TRP A 675 -22.88 1.28 -12.99
N ILE A 676 -23.76 0.29 -12.88
CA ILE A 676 -23.89 -0.85 -13.78
C ILE A 676 -25.22 -0.80 -14.54
N TYR A 677 -25.26 -1.40 -15.72
CA TYR A 677 -26.51 -1.66 -16.44
C TYR A 677 -26.54 -3.10 -16.96
N ALA A 678 -27.75 -3.62 -17.15
CA ALA A 678 -28.00 -4.90 -17.78
C ALA A 678 -29.36 -4.90 -18.48
N HIS A 679 -29.53 -5.71 -19.52
CA HIS A 679 -30.81 -5.86 -20.22
C HIS A 679 -30.98 -7.24 -20.85
N LEU A 680 -32.19 -7.55 -21.30
CA LEU A 680 -32.46 -8.73 -22.13
C LEU A 680 -33.30 -8.33 -23.34
N LYS A 681 -32.84 -8.58 -24.57
CA LYS A 681 -33.61 -8.33 -25.80
C LYS A 681 -34.64 -9.44 -25.99
N GLY A 682 -35.90 -9.08 -26.26
CA GLY A 682 -37.03 -10.02 -26.31
C GLY A 682 -38.39 -9.37 -26.07
N PRO A 683 -39.49 -10.15 -26.04
CA PRO A 683 -40.81 -9.61 -25.68
C PRO A 683 -40.80 -9.08 -24.24
N SER A 684 -41.31 -7.86 -24.06
CA SER A 684 -41.43 -7.21 -22.75
C SER A 684 -42.21 -8.08 -21.76
N ILE A 685 -41.72 -8.20 -20.52
CA ILE A 685 -42.48 -8.78 -19.41
C ILE A 685 -43.65 -7.84 -19.13
N ALA A 686 -44.89 -8.32 -19.29
CA ALA A 686 -46.11 -7.58 -18.98
C ALA A 686 -46.65 -8.05 -17.61
N SER A 687 -46.26 -7.36 -16.54
CA SER A 687 -46.61 -7.71 -15.17
C SER A 687 -46.56 -6.50 -14.25
N ASP A 688 -47.52 -6.40 -13.32
CA ASP A 688 -47.52 -5.38 -12.25
C ASP A 688 -46.84 -5.89 -10.97
N ASP A 689 -46.45 -7.17 -10.91
CA ASP A 689 -45.81 -7.79 -9.75
C ASP A 689 -44.31 -7.46 -9.69
N LEU A 690 -43.90 -6.76 -8.65
CA LEU A 690 -42.51 -6.34 -8.42
C LEU A 690 -41.54 -7.50 -8.25
N GLU A 691 -41.99 -8.69 -7.81
CA GLU A 691 -41.16 -9.89 -7.62
C GLU A 691 -41.06 -10.77 -8.88
N THR A 692 -41.67 -10.36 -10.00
CA THR A 692 -41.68 -11.13 -11.26
C THR A 692 -40.28 -11.66 -11.61
N PRO A 693 -40.08 -12.99 -11.79
CA PRO A 693 -38.77 -13.54 -12.10
C PRO A 693 -38.23 -13.03 -13.44
N VAL A 694 -36.97 -12.57 -13.45
CA VAL A 694 -36.30 -12.06 -14.65
C VAL A 694 -35.23 -13.04 -15.14
N SER A 695 -35.28 -13.39 -16.42
CA SER A 695 -34.23 -14.20 -17.05
C SER A 695 -32.91 -13.44 -17.15
N GLN A 696 -31.78 -14.15 -17.10
CA GLN A 696 -30.45 -13.54 -17.18
C GLN A 696 -30.28 -12.65 -18.43
N HIS A 697 -29.61 -11.52 -18.24
CA HIS A 697 -29.31 -10.53 -19.28
C HIS A 697 -28.49 -11.10 -20.45
N ASP A 698 -28.70 -10.56 -21.65
CA ASP A 698 -27.89 -10.86 -22.83
C ASP A 698 -26.68 -9.93 -22.96
N ASP A 699 -26.80 -8.67 -22.53
CA ASP A 699 -25.68 -7.75 -22.38
C ASP A 699 -25.73 -6.91 -21.08
N HIS A 700 -24.58 -6.38 -20.70
CA HIS A 700 -24.33 -5.66 -19.44
C HIS A 700 -23.01 -4.90 -19.49
N GLY A 701 -22.89 -3.85 -18.67
CA GLY A 701 -21.65 -3.09 -18.53
C GLY A 701 -21.66 -2.17 -17.33
N ALA A 702 -20.61 -1.36 -17.22
CA ALA A 702 -20.44 -0.35 -16.18
C ALA A 702 -20.05 1.00 -16.79
N PHE A 703 -20.48 2.09 -16.16
CA PHE A 703 -20.10 3.45 -16.47
C PHE A 703 -20.01 4.28 -15.19
N LYS A 704 -19.27 5.38 -15.23
CA LYS A 704 -19.25 6.39 -14.16
C LYS A 704 -20.15 7.56 -14.54
N TRP A 705 -20.83 8.12 -13.54
CA TRP A 705 -21.50 9.40 -13.64
C TRP A 705 -20.83 10.42 -12.73
N ASP A 706 -20.35 11.50 -13.34
CA ASP A 706 -19.90 12.68 -12.63
C ASP A 706 -21.12 13.38 -11.99
N LEU A 707 -21.25 13.23 -10.67
CA LEU A 707 -22.37 13.76 -9.91
C LEU A 707 -22.41 15.28 -9.91
N SER A 708 -21.27 15.98 -10.10
CA SER A 708 -21.26 17.44 -10.22
C SER A 708 -22.05 17.91 -11.45
N LYS A 709 -22.01 17.13 -12.54
CA LYS A 709 -22.75 17.40 -13.79
C LYS A 709 -24.21 16.94 -13.75
N ALA A 710 -24.60 16.14 -12.76
CA ALA A 710 -25.98 15.77 -12.47
C ALA A 710 -26.63 16.62 -11.35
N THR A 711 -25.83 17.41 -10.61
CA THR A 711 -26.32 18.16 -9.44
C THR A 711 -26.87 19.53 -9.87
N GLY A 712 -28.10 19.84 -9.46
CA GLY A 712 -28.66 21.18 -9.64
C GLY A 712 -30.18 21.24 -9.75
N GLY A 713 -30.72 22.42 -9.48
CA GLY A 713 -32.16 22.70 -9.50
C GLY A 713 -32.94 22.17 -8.30
N SER A 714 -34.25 22.41 -8.32
CA SER A 714 -35.21 22.09 -7.26
C SER A 714 -36.57 21.61 -7.82
N SER A 715 -36.57 21.02 -9.01
CA SER A 715 -37.81 20.54 -9.65
C SER A 715 -38.35 19.28 -8.98
N PRO A 716 -39.68 19.16 -8.74
CA PRO A 716 -40.29 17.91 -8.28
C PRO A 716 -40.31 16.81 -9.37
N ASN A 717 -40.02 17.17 -10.62
CA ASN A 717 -39.75 16.23 -11.72
C ASN A 717 -38.77 16.90 -12.70
N PRO A 718 -37.45 16.59 -12.66
CA PRO A 718 -36.48 17.28 -13.52
C PRO A 718 -36.67 16.95 -15.00
N PHE A 719 -37.14 15.74 -15.32
CA PHE A 719 -37.25 15.23 -16.70
C PHE A 719 -38.35 15.89 -17.54
N LEU A 720 -39.23 16.69 -16.93
CA LEU A 720 -40.26 17.51 -17.60
C LEU A 720 -40.11 19.01 -17.33
N ALA A 721 -39.01 19.45 -16.69
CA ALA A 721 -38.84 20.83 -16.25
C ALA A 721 -38.45 21.76 -17.41
N ALA A 722 -39.16 22.88 -17.56
CA ALA A 722 -38.78 23.92 -18.51
C ALA A 722 -37.41 24.51 -18.11
N GLY A 723 -36.45 24.47 -19.04
CA GLY A 723 -35.08 24.95 -18.81
C GLY A 723 -34.10 23.90 -18.27
N SER A 724 -34.46 22.61 -18.26
CA SER A 724 -33.52 21.52 -17.94
C SER A 724 -32.33 21.47 -18.90
N SER A 725 -31.10 21.38 -18.38
CA SER A 725 -29.88 21.27 -19.18
C SER A 725 -29.40 19.81 -19.26
N THR A 726 -29.64 19.15 -20.39
CA THR A 726 -29.22 17.76 -20.59
C THR A 726 -27.80 17.68 -21.14
N THR A 727 -26.86 17.16 -20.34
CA THR A 727 -25.48 16.85 -20.75
C THR A 727 -25.39 15.39 -21.16
N SER A 728 -25.10 15.12 -22.45
CA SER A 728 -24.92 13.75 -22.95
C SER A 728 -23.47 13.28 -22.81
N SER A 729 -23.21 12.32 -21.91
CA SER A 729 -21.89 11.71 -21.73
C SER A 729 -21.74 10.43 -22.58
N SER A 730 -20.82 10.47 -23.54
CA SER A 730 -20.44 9.29 -24.35
C SER A 730 -19.52 8.37 -23.55
N SER A 731 -20.03 7.23 -23.10
CA SER A 731 -19.31 6.29 -22.24
C SER A 731 -18.25 5.49 -23.00
N SER A 732 -17.05 6.05 -23.17
CA SER A 732 -15.85 5.25 -23.47
C SER A 732 -15.47 4.45 -22.24
N SER A 733 -15.75 3.14 -22.24
CA SER A 733 -15.63 2.29 -21.06
C SER A 733 -14.18 2.14 -20.57
N ALA A 734 -13.88 2.82 -19.46
CA ALA A 734 -12.62 2.74 -18.73
C ALA A 734 -12.52 1.39 -17.97
N GLN A 735 -12.35 0.31 -18.72
CA GLN A 735 -12.00 -1.01 -18.22
C GLN A 735 -10.85 -1.58 -19.08
N PRO A 736 -9.86 -2.27 -18.48
CA PRO A 736 -8.81 -2.94 -19.23
C PRO A 736 -9.45 -4.00 -20.13
N SER A 737 -9.54 -3.69 -21.44
CA SER A 737 -10.60 -4.29 -22.27
C SER A 737 -10.62 -5.82 -22.19
N LEU A 738 -11.80 -6.38 -21.90
CA LEU A 738 -11.99 -7.82 -21.71
C LEU A 738 -11.45 -8.64 -22.90
N ARG A 739 -11.47 -8.07 -24.11
CA ARG A 739 -10.89 -8.63 -25.33
C ARG A 739 -9.36 -8.76 -25.25
N LEU A 740 -8.62 -7.80 -24.70
CA LEU A 740 -7.18 -7.90 -24.46
C LEU A 740 -6.84 -8.92 -23.37
N VAL A 741 -7.60 -8.96 -22.28
CA VAL A 741 -7.42 -9.95 -21.19
C VAL A 741 -7.62 -11.37 -21.73
N GLN A 742 -8.68 -11.58 -22.51
CA GLN A 742 -8.94 -12.86 -23.20
C GLN A 742 -7.86 -13.19 -24.25
N ALA A 743 -7.40 -12.22 -25.05
CA ALA A 743 -6.35 -12.44 -26.04
C ALA A 743 -5.00 -12.82 -25.39
N HIS A 744 -4.61 -12.14 -24.31
CA HIS A 744 -3.44 -12.49 -23.50
C HIS A 744 -3.54 -13.95 -22.99
N GLY A 745 -4.64 -14.27 -22.30
CA GLY A 745 -4.87 -15.61 -21.74
C GLY A 745 -4.90 -16.71 -22.80
N ALA A 746 -5.53 -16.46 -23.94
CA ALA A 746 -5.61 -17.41 -25.06
C ALA A 746 -4.23 -17.67 -25.69
N MET A 747 -3.45 -16.61 -25.99
CA MET A 747 -2.11 -16.77 -26.59
C MET A 747 -1.11 -17.41 -25.63
N ALA A 748 -1.10 -17.02 -24.35
CA ALA A 748 -0.26 -17.65 -23.33
C ALA A 748 -0.61 -19.13 -23.14
N SER A 749 -1.90 -19.47 -23.14
CA SER A 749 -2.37 -20.86 -23.08
C SER A 749 -1.96 -21.67 -24.32
N LEU A 750 -2.14 -21.12 -25.53
CA LEU A 750 -1.74 -21.78 -26.77
C LEU A 750 -0.24 -22.10 -26.80
N ALA A 751 0.59 -21.15 -26.35
CA ALA A 751 2.03 -21.36 -26.26
C ALA A 751 2.39 -22.50 -25.28
N PHE A 752 2.00 -22.40 -24.00
CA PHE A 752 2.46 -23.33 -22.96
C PHE A 752 1.69 -24.66 -22.86
N VAL A 753 0.41 -24.69 -23.22
CA VAL A 753 -0.40 -25.93 -23.16
C VAL A 753 -0.27 -26.74 -24.45
N ALA A 754 -0.07 -26.12 -25.61
CA ALA A 754 0.04 -26.84 -26.88
C ALA A 754 1.46 -26.77 -27.50
N ILE A 755 1.93 -25.58 -27.90
CA ILE A 755 3.04 -25.47 -28.85
C ILE A 755 4.39 -25.91 -28.23
N PHE A 756 4.76 -25.39 -27.05
CA PHE A 756 6.00 -25.77 -26.37
C PHE A 756 6.05 -27.30 -26.06
N PRO A 757 5.00 -27.93 -25.48
CA PRO A 757 4.93 -29.38 -25.30
C PRO A 757 5.03 -30.19 -26.59
N ILE A 758 4.25 -29.87 -27.63
CA ILE A 758 4.23 -30.62 -28.90
C ILE A 758 5.63 -30.65 -29.52
N GLY A 759 6.30 -29.50 -29.63
CA GLY A 759 7.66 -29.41 -30.16
C GLY A 759 8.68 -30.24 -29.38
N ALA A 760 8.47 -30.43 -28.07
CA ALA A 760 9.37 -31.20 -27.21
C ALA A 760 9.06 -32.71 -27.20
N ILE A 761 7.78 -33.10 -27.32
CA ILE A 761 7.32 -34.50 -27.47
C ILE A 761 7.84 -35.08 -28.79
N LEU A 762 7.71 -34.33 -29.90
CA LEU A 762 8.12 -34.79 -31.23
C LEU A 762 9.59 -35.23 -31.28
N VAL A 763 10.50 -34.53 -30.60
CA VAL A 763 11.94 -34.87 -30.53
C VAL A 763 12.20 -36.21 -29.83
N ARG A 764 11.30 -36.68 -28.98
CA ARG A 764 11.44 -37.96 -28.26
C ARG A 764 10.78 -39.15 -28.96
N LEU A 765 9.74 -38.90 -29.75
CA LEU A 765 8.91 -39.95 -30.35
C LEU A 765 9.12 -40.14 -31.86
N ALA A 766 9.35 -39.07 -32.63
CA ALA A 766 9.50 -39.14 -34.08
C ALA A 766 10.93 -39.54 -34.50
N ASN A 767 11.07 -40.10 -35.71
CA ASN A 767 12.35 -40.47 -36.31
C ASN A 767 12.48 -39.86 -37.72
N LEU A 768 12.73 -38.55 -37.79
CA LEU A 768 12.79 -37.77 -39.03
C LEU A 768 14.18 -37.14 -39.22
N SER A 769 14.68 -37.11 -40.46
CA SER A 769 16.00 -36.56 -40.81
C SER A 769 16.21 -35.10 -40.40
N HIS A 770 15.15 -34.29 -40.39
CA HIS A 770 15.18 -32.86 -40.08
C HIS A 770 14.62 -32.50 -38.68
N LEU A 771 14.43 -33.50 -37.80
CA LEU A 771 13.71 -33.35 -36.52
C LEU A 771 14.22 -32.22 -35.61
N ALA A 772 15.53 -31.97 -35.57
CA ALA A 772 16.11 -30.88 -34.78
C ALA A 772 15.76 -29.48 -35.31
N TRP A 773 15.54 -29.33 -36.62
CA TRP A 773 15.11 -28.07 -37.24
C TRP A 773 13.60 -27.86 -37.08
N ILE A 774 12.81 -28.93 -37.25
CA ILE A 774 11.36 -28.94 -36.97
C ILE A 774 11.09 -28.52 -35.52
N HIS A 775 11.86 -29.06 -34.56
CA HIS A 775 11.83 -28.62 -33.17
C HIS A 775 12.10 -27.12 -33.04
N GLY A 776 13.23 -26.64 -33.58
CA GLY A 776 13.59 -25.22 -33.51
C GLY A 776 12.49 -24.30 -34.06
N ALA A 777 11.89 -24.64 -35.19
CA ALA A 777 10.78 -23.89 -35.78
C ALA A 777 9.54 -23.84 -34.86
N ILE A 778 9.13 -24.97 -34.29
CA ILE A 778 7.97 -25.04 -33.38
C ILE A 778 8.23 -24.25 -32.08
N GLN A 779 9.44 -24.35 -31.51
CA GLN A 779 9.78 -23.61 -30.29
C GLN A 779 9.89 -22.10 -30.53
N LEU A 780 10.39 -21.67 -31.69
CA LEU A 780 10.42 -20.25 -32.07
C LEU A 780 9.00 -19.70 -32.31
N LEU A 781 8.09 -20.48 -32.90
CA LEU A 781 6.68 -20.10 -33.03
C LEU A 781 6.00 -19.93 -31.65
N GLY A 782 6.20 -20.88 -30.74
CA GLY A 782 5.71 -20.78 -29.37
C GLY A 782 6.25 -19.57 -28.62
N TYR A 783 7.53 -19.25 -28.81
CA TYR A 783 8.16 -18.07 -28.22
C TYR A 783 7.66 -16.75 -28.81
N ALA A 784 7.45 -16.66 -30.13
CA ALA A 784 6.87 -15.47 -30.76
C ALA A 784 5.44 -15.18 -30.26
N ILE A 785 4.61 -16.21 -30.13
CA ILE A 785 3.25 -16.11 -29.56
C ILE A 785 3.32 -15.69 -28.08
N PHE A 786 4.29 -16.20 -27.32
CA PHE A 786 4.47 -15.80 -25.92
C PHE A 786 5.00 -14.37 -25.76
N ILE A 787 5.86 -13.86 -26.66
CA ILE A 787 6.24 -12.44 -26.68
C ILE A 787 5.00 -11.56 -26.90
N ALA A 788 4.12 -11.91 -27.87
CA ALA A 788 2.89 -11.17 -28.11
C ALA A 788 1.95 -11.19 -26.88
N ALA A 789 1.79 -12.37 -26.25
CA ALA A 789 1.03 -12.49 -25.01
C ALA A 789 1.64 -11.65 -23.87
N ALA A 790 2.95 -11.69 -23.68
CA ALA A 790 3.66 -10.93 -22.65
C ALA A 790 3.57 -9.42 -22.89
N GLY A 791 3.63 -8.97 -24.14
CA GLY A 791 3.41 -7.55 -24.51
C GLY A 791 2.05 -7.03 -24.06
N ILE A 792 0.97 -7.78 -24.34
CA ILE A 792 -0.38 -7.45 -23.85
C ILE A 792 -0.47 -7.56 -22.32
N GLY A 793 0.18 -8.57 -21.72
CA GLY A 793 0.24 -8.72 -20.27
C GLY A 793 0.90 -7.54 -19.57
N ILE A 794 1.98 -7.00 -20.14
CA ILE A 794 2.69 -5.82 -19.65
C ILE A 794 1.86 -4.55 -19.88
N SER A 795 1.14 -4.41 -21.01
CA SER A 795 0.29 -3.23 -21.22
C SER A 795 -0.91 -3.21 -20.27
N LEU A 796 -1.53 -4.37 -20.00
CA LEU A 796 -2.58 -4.53 -18.98
C LEU A 796 -2.02 -4.24 -17.57
N ALA A 797 -0.84 -4.78 -17.24
CA ALA A 797 -0.21 -4.59 -15.94
C ALA A 797 0.43 -3.20 -15.73
N LYS A 798 0.33 -2.29 -16.71
CA LYS A 798 0.60 -0.85 -16.56
C LYS A 798 -0.66 -0.04 -16.23
N GLN A 799 -1.85 -0.62 -16.34
CA GLN A 799 -3.14 0.03 -16.07
C GLN A 799 -3.67 -0.26 -14.65
N GLY A 800 -2.82 -0.82 -13.79
CA GLY A 800 -3.12 -1.12 -12.38
C GLY A 800 -1.99 -1.94 -11.75
N SER A 801 -1.99 -2.07 -10.42
CA SER A 801 -0.90 -2.65 -9.60
C SER A 801 -0.76 -4.18 -9.70
N TYR A 802 -0.77 -4.73 -10.92
CA TYR A 802 -0.72 -6.17 -11.20
C TYR A 802 0.70 -6.75 -11.31
N LEU A 803 1.72 -5.91 -11.53
CA LEU A 803 3.12 -6.35 -11.65
C LEU A 803 3.66 -7.02 -10.38
N SER A 804 3.15 -6.64 -9.20
CA SER A 804 3.51 -7.26 -7.91
C SER A 804 2.85 -8.62 -7.66
N LYS A 805 1.91 -9.05 -8.50
CA LYS A 805 1.20 -10.32 -8.32
C LYS A 805 2.06 -11.49 -8.88
N PRO A 806 2.13 -12.66 -8.22
CA PRO A 806 3.02 -13.77 -8.60
C PRO A 806 2.92 -14.20 -10.08
N HIS A 807 1.74 -14.07 -10.69
CA HIS A 807 1.53 -14.38 -12.10
C HIS A 807 2.41 -13.56 -13.06
N ALA A 808 2.55 -12.26 -12.79
CA ALA A 808 3.35 -11.34 -13.58
C ALA A 808 4.85 -11.62 -13.41
N GLY A 809 5.30 -11.79 -12.16
CA GLY A 809 6.70 -12.14 -11.84
C GLY A 809 7.15 -13.45 -12.50
N ILE A 810 6.35 -14.52 -12.38
CA ILE A 810 6.63 -15.81 -13.04
C ILE A 810 6.60 -15.66 -14.57
N GLY A 811 5.69 -14.85 -15.12
CA GLY A 811 5.60 -14.57 -16.56
C GLY A 811 6.84 -13.89 -17.12
N LEU A 812 7.34 -12.85 -16.44
CA LEU A 812 8.56 -12.12 -16.82
C LEU A 812 9.81 -13.00 -16.67
N PHE A 813 9.90 -13.81 -15.61
CA PHE A 813 10.98 -14.78 -15.44
C PHE A 813 11.01 -15.80 -16.59
N LEU A 814 9.86 -16.36 -16.98
CA LEU A 814 9.76 -17.28 -18.11
C LEU A 814 10.16 -16.61 -19.44
N LEU A 815 9.78 -15.34 -19.66
CA LEU A 815 10.15 -14.58 -20.86
C LEU A 815 11.68 -14.44 -20.97
N ALA A 816 12.34 -14.05 -19.87
CA ALA A 816 13.79 -13.91 -19.80
C ALA A 816 14.53 -15.26 -19.97
N VAL A 817 14.07 -16.34 -19.32
CA VAL A 817 14.68 -17.67 -19.45
C VAL A 817 14.54 -18.22 -20.88
N LEU A 818 13.38 -18.04 -21.51
CA LEU A 818 13.14 -18.54 -22.87
C LEU A 818 13.93 -17.77 -23.94
N PHE A 819 14.24 -16.48 -23.74
CA PHE A 819 15.08 -15.69 -24.65
C PHE A 819 16.44 -16.37 -24.96
N PHE A 820 17.09 -16.96 -23.95
CA PHE A 820 18.38 -17.62 -24.11
C PHE A 820 18.29 -19.06 -24.64
N MET A 821 17.13 -19.71 -24.59
CA MET A 821 16.98 -21.13 -24.97
C MET A 821 17.35 -21.44 -26.44
N PRO A 822 17.01 -20.62 -27.46
CA PRO A 822 17.43 -20.85 -28.84
C PRO A 822 18.96 -20.82 -29.01
N ILE A 823 19.66 -19.91 -28.30
CA ILE A 823 21.11 -19.77 -28.35
C ILE A 823 21.79 -21.02 -27.79
N VAL A 824 21.36 -21.46 -26.59
CA VAL A 824 21.87 -22.66 -25.94
C VAL A 824 21.55 -23.92 -26.77
N GLY A 825 20.34 -24.02 -27.33
CA GLY A 825 19.94 -25.13 -28.21
C GLY A 825 20.77 -25.21 -29.49
N ALA A 826 21.05 -24.08 -30.15
CA ALA A 826 21.89 -24.02 -31.33
C ALA A 826 23.36 -24.37 -31.03
N LEU A 827 23.92 -23.87 -29.93
CA LEU A 827 25.25 -24.24 -29.44
C LEU A 827 25.35 -25.74 -29.16
N GLN A 828 24.38 -26.28 -28.43
CA GLN A 828 24.29 -27.71 -28.15
C GLN A 828 24.18 -28.56 -29.43
N HIS A 829 23.35 -28.18 -30.40
CA HIS A 829 23.22 -28.94 -31.65
C HIS A 829 24.53 -28.98 -32.44
N ARG A 830 25.25 -27.85 -32.52
CA ARG A 830 26.58 -27.75 -33.14
C ARG A 830 27.61 -28.64 -32.42
N LEU A 831 27.66 -28.58 -31.08
CA LEU A 831 28.57 -29.40 -30.28
C LEU A 831 28.25 -30.89 -30.36
N TYR A 832 26.98 -31.29 -30.35
CA TYR A 832 26.57 -32.69 -30.50
C TYR A 832 26.93 -33.26 -31.88
N LYS A 833 26.80 -32.47 -32.95
CA LYS A 833 27.28 -32.84 -34.30
C LYS A 833 28.80 -32.96 -34.38
N LYS A 834 29.57 -32.29 -33.51
CA LYS A 834 31.05 -32.36 -33.49
C LYS A 834 31.61 -33.46 -32.58
N VAL A 835 30.94 -33.76 -31.46
CA VAL A 835 31.46 -34.65 -30.39
C VAL A 835 30.72 -36.01 -30.35
N HIS A 836 29.54 -36.12 -30.96
CA HIS A 836 28.67 -37.31 -30.98
C HIS A 836 28.32 -37.88 -29.59
N LYS A 837 28.48 -37.08 -28.53
CA LYS A 837 28.12 -37.40 -27.14
C LYS A 837 27.37 -36.22 -26.51
N ARG A 838 26.57 -36.48 -25.47
CA ARG A 838 25.90 -35.44 -24.67
C ARG A 838 26.97 -34.55 -24.00
N THR A 839 26.81 -33.23 -24.10
CA THR A 839 27.69 -32.23 -23.47
C THR A 839 27.00 -31.58 -22.25
N VAL A 840 27.72 -30.78 -21.45
CA VAL A 840 27.11 -30.01 -20.34
C VAL A 840 25.94 -29.14 -20.84
N TRP A 841 26.12 -28.46 -21.98
CA TRP A 841 25.06 -27.68 -22.64
C TRP A 841 23.84 -28.51 -23.03
N SER A 842 24.00 -29.81 -23.31
CA SER A 842 22.88 -30.72 -23.56
C SER A 842 22.01 -30.96 -22.32
N TYR A 843 22.64 -31.07 -21.15
CA TYR A 843 21.92 -31.28 -19.90
C TYR A 843 21.24 -29.99 -19.44
N GLY A 844 21.93 -28.85 -19.53
CA GLY A 844 21.34 -27.54 -19.23
C GLY A 844 20.10 -27.24 -20.09
N HIS A 845 20.20 -27.36 -21.42
CA HIS A 845 19.07 -27.11 -22.32
C HIS A 845 17.87 -28.03 -22.03
N ILE A 846 18.11 -29.33 -21.82
CA ILE A 846 17.04 -30.30 -21.54
C ILE A 846 16.42 -30.06 -20.16
N PHE A 847 17.20 -29.70 -19.15
CA PHE A 847 16.71 -29.44 -17.80
C PHE A 847 15.89 -28.14 -17.73
N THR A 848 16.45 -27.02 -18.17
CA THR A 848 15.77 -25.72 -18.11
C THR A 848 14.50 -25.71 -18.96
N GLY A 849 14.51 -26.35 -20.13
CA GLY A 849 13.30 -26.51 -20.97
C GLY A 849 12.18 -27.31 -20.29
N ARG A 850 12.52 -28.32 -19.49
CA ARG A 850 11.53 -29.09 -18.70
C ARG A 850 10.88 -28.24 -17.61
N VAL A 851 11.69 -27.50 -16.85
CA VAL A 851 11.21 -26.64 -15.77
C VAL A 851 10.35 -25.51 -16.32
N ALA A 852 10.78 -24.85 -17.40
CA ALA A 852 10.05 -23.72 -18.00
C ALA A 852 8.66 -24.11 -18.53
N VAL A 853 8.51 -25.28 -19.15
CA VAL A 853 7.19 -25.75 -19.65
C VAL A 853 6.21 -26.00 -18.49
N VAL A 854 6.65 -26.69 -17.44
CA VAL A 854 5.80 -26.99 -16.27
C VAL A 854 5.44 -25.71 -15.51
N LEU A 855 6.42 -24.82 -15.29
CA LEU A 855 6.20 -23.55 -14.61
C LEU A 855 5.24 -22.63 -15.41
N GLY A 856 5.29 -22.66 -16.74
CA GLY A 856 4.34 -21.92 -17.59
C GLY A 856 2.90 -22.46 -17.55
N MET A 857 2.71 -23.78 -17.46
CA MET A 857 1.39 -24.39 -17.23
C MET A 857 0.81 -24.00 -15.85
N ILE A 858 1.65 -23.98 -14.81
CA ILE A 858 1.24 -23.49 -13.48
C ILE A 858 0.89 -21.99 -13.57
N ASN A 859 1.69 -21.20 -14.30
CA ASN A 859 1.46 -19.77 -14.40
C ASN A 859 0.17 -19.39 -15.14
N GLY A 860 -0.23 -20.14 -16.17
CA GLY A 860 -1.54 -19.93 -16.82
C GLY A 860 -2.72 -20.20 -15.89
N GLY A 861 -2.60 -21.19 -15.00
CA GLY A 861 -3.57 -21.43 -13.92
C GLY A 861 -3.65 -20.27 -12.92
N LEU A 862 -2.50 -19.68 -12.56
CA LEU A 862 -2.46 -18.46 -11.72
C LEU A 862 -3.08 -17.25 -12.42
N GLY A 863 -2.88 -17.10 -13.73
CA GLY A 863 -3.51 -16.05 -14.55
C GLY A 863 -5.03 -16.16 -14.57
N LEU A 864 -5.57 -17.37 -14.71
CA LEU A 864 -7.03 -17.62 -14.65
C LEU A 864 -7.63 -17.42 -13.24
N LYS A 865 -6.81 -17.50 -12.18
CA LYS A 865 -7.21 -17.08 -10.82
C LYS A 865 -7.17 -15.55 -10.68
N LEU A 866 -6.15 -14.89 -11.25
CA LEU A 866 -5.97 -13.43 -11.15
C LEU A 866 -7.04 -12.65 -11.94
N ALA A 867 -7.43 -13.14 -13.13
CA ALA A 867 -8.48 -12.55 -13.96
C ALA A 867 -9.89 -13.06 -13.61
N ASP A 868 -10.08 -13.56 -12.38
CA ASP A 868 -11.19 -14.38 -11.86
C ASP A 868 -12.07 -15.07 -12.93
N ALA A 869 -11.46 -15.88 -13.79
CA ALA A 869 -12.14 -16.38 -14.97
C ALA A 869 -13.34 -17.29 -14.59
N PRO A 870 -14.52 -17.15 -15.22
CA PRO A 870 -15.67 -18.01 -14.95
C PRO A 870 -15.32 -19.51 -15.01
N SER A 871 -15.91 -20.32 -14.11
CA SER A 871 -15.51 -21.71 -13.84
C SER A 871 -15.36 -22.59 -15.10
N ARG A 872 -16.16 -22.33 -16.15
CA ARG A 872 -16.02 -22.97 -17.47
C ARG A 872 -14.60 -22.89 -18.04
N TYR A 873 -13.93 -21.73 -17.96
CA TYR A 873 -12.57 -21.55 -18.47
C TYR A 873 -11.52 -22.20 -17.56
N LYS A 874 -11.69 -22.10 -16.24
CA LYS A 874 -10.84 -22.77 -15.24
C LYS A 874 -10.87 -24.30 -15.45
N ILE A 875 -12.04 -24.88 -15.71
CA ILE A 875 -12.23 -26.31 -16.04
C ILE A 875 -11.58 -26.67 -17.38
N VAL A 876 -11.91 -25.95 -18.46
CA VAL A 876 -11.37 -26.23 -19.80
C VAL A 876 -9.84 -26.18 -19.81
N TYR A 877 -9.24 -25.14 -19.20
CA TYR A 877 -7.79 -25.04 -19.08
C TYR A 877 -7.20 -26.22 -18.30
N GLY A 878 -7.79 -26.57 -17.15
CA GLY A 878 -7.34 -27.70 -16.32
C GLY A 878 -7.33 -29.03 -17.08
N VAL A 879 -8.36 -29.31 -17.90
CA VAL A 879 -8.43 -30.52 -18.72
C VAL A 879 -7.33 -30.54 -19.79
N PHE A 880 -7.17 -29.47 -20.58
CA PHE A 880 -6.16 -29.43 -21.63
C PHE A 880 -4.72 -29.41 -21.09
N ALA A 881 -4.46 -28.67 -20.01
CA ALA A 881 -3.17 -28.65 -19.33
C ALA A 881 -2.83 -30.01 -18.70
N GLY A 882 -3.80 -30.67 -18.05
CA GLY A 882 -3.62 -32.01 -17.48
C GLY A 882 -3.30 -33.07 -18.54
N LEU A 883 -4.04 -33.09 -19.65
CA LEU A 883 -3.80 -34.01 -20.77
C LEU A 883 -2.43 -33.76 -21.43
N SER A 884 -2.10 -32.50 -21.72
CA SER A 884 -0.81 -32.13 -22.33
C SER A 884 0.37 -32.44 -21.41
N GLY A 885 0.27 -32.12 -20.11
CA GLY A 885 1.27 -32.46 -19.11
C GLY A 885 1.48 -33.97 -18.97
N SER A 886 0.40 -34.75 -18.97
CA SER A 886 0.46 -36.22 -18.92
C SER A 886 1.15 -36.82 -20.14
N LEU A 887 0.82 -36.34 -21.35
CA LEU A 887 1.48 -36.76 -22.60
C LEU A 887 2.96 -36.35 -22.63
N TYR A 888 3.29 -35.15 -22.16
CA TYR A 888 4.66 -34.65 -22.05
C TYR A 888 5.51 -35.52 -21.11
N ILE A 889 5.00 -35.81 -19.91
CA ILE A 889 5.67 -36.66 -18.91
C ILE A 889 5.83 -38.10 -19.44
N GLY A 890 4.78 -38.68 -20.04
CA GLY A 890 4.83 -40.00 -20.65
C GLY A 890 5.90 -40.11 -21.74
N ALA A 891 5.98 -39.13 -22.65
CA ALA A 891 7.00 -39.07 -23.70
C ALA A 891 8.43 -38.93 -23.14
N MET A 892 8.60 -38.22 -22.03
CA MET A 892 9.90 -38.13 -21.34
C MET A 892 10.33 -39.45 -20.73
N ILE A 893 9.43 -40.14 -20.00
CA ILE A 893 9.70 -41.44 -19.37
C ILE A 893 10.04 -42.48 -20.45
N PHE A 894 9.20 -42.61 -21.48
CA PHE A 894 9.45 -43.51 -22.61
C PHE A 894 10.79 -43.21 -23.31
N GLY A 895 11.11 -41.93 -23.51
CA GLY A 895 12.36 -41.50 -24.13
C GLY A 895 13.62 -41.90 -23.35
N GLU A 896 13.61 -41.83 -22.02
CA GLU A 896 14.74 -42.31 -21.20
C GLU A 896 14.75 -43.84 -21.04
N MET A 897 13.58 -44.51 -20.97
CA MET A 897 13.49 -45.98 -20.97
C MET A 897 14.06 -46.58 -22.26
N LYS A 898 13.69 -46.05 -23.43
CA LYS A 898 14.26 -46.43 -24.73
C LYS A 898 15.78 -46.21 -24.74
N SER A 899 16.23 -45.04 -24.27
CA SER A 899 17.67 -44.73 -24.17
C SER A 899 18.42 -45.68 -23.21
N ALA A 900 17.79 -46.15 -22.13
CA ALA A 900 18.37 -47.13 -21.22
C ALA A 900 18.41 -48.55 -21.81
N SER A 901 17.40 -48.94 -22.59
CA SER A 901 17.36 -50.21 -23.31
C SER A 901 18.47 -50.30 -24.37
N GLU A 902 18.62 -49.29 -25.21
CA GLU A 902 19.69 -49.27 -26.22
C GLU A 902 21.10 -49.20 -25.58
N ARG A 903 21.27 -48.51 -24.45
CA ARG A 903 22.52 -48.59 -23.66
C ARG A 903 22.80 -50.00 -23.14
N LYS A 904 21.79 -50.72 -22.64
CA LYS A 904 21.94 -52.11 -22.20
C LYS A 904 22.30 -53.06 -23.36
N LYS A 905 21.71 -52.87 -24.54
CA LYS A 905 22.08 -53.62 -25.76
C LYS A 905 23.51 -53.34 -26.19
N ALA A 906 23.93 -52.08 -26.23
CA ALA A 906 25.29 -51.70 -26.60
C ALA A 906 26.34 -52.33 -25.66
N VAL A 907 26.11 -52.28 -24.34
CA VAL A 907 26.98 -52.91 -23.34
C VAL A 907 26.96 -54.45 -23.44
N ALA A 908 25.82 -55.05 -23.82
CA ALA A 908 25.75 -56.50 -24.07
C ALA A 908 26.57 -56.92 -25.31
N LEU A 909 26.45 -56.18 -26.42
CA LEU A 909 27.19 -56.41 -27.66
C LEU A 909 28.70 -56.16 -27.50
N GLU A 910 29.10 -55.13 -26.73
CA GLU A 910 30.49 -54.87 -26.37
C GLU A 910 31.05 -56.01 -25.51
N LYS A 911 30.24 -56.57 -24.60
CA LYS A 911 30.61 -57.72 -23.78
C LYS A 911 30.73 -59.01 -24.59
N GLU A 912 29.84 -59.26 -25.57
CA GLU A 912 29.99 -60.33 -26.56
C GLU A 912 31.27 -60.17 -27.38
N SER A 913 31.53 -58.96 -27.91
CA SER A 913 32.75 -58.68 -28.67
C SER A 913 34.02 -58.89 -27.85
N SER A 914 34.01 -58.58 -26.55
CA SER A 914 35.14 -58.83 -25.64
C SER A 914 35.34 -60.31 -25.28
N GLY A 915 34.34 -61.17 -25.50
CA GLY A 915 34.39 -62.60 -25.21
C GLY A 915 35.09 -63.45 -26.27
N SER A 916 35.38 -62.90 -27.45
CA SER A 916 35.78 -63.65 -28.64
C SER A 916 37.25 -63.48 -29.06
N SER A 917 38.15 -63.05 -28.17
CA SER A 917 39.58 -62.95 -28.47
C SER A 917 40.48 -63.26 -27.26
N THR A 918 40.71 -64.55 -27.00
CA THR A 918 41.75 -65.01 -26.06
C THR A 918 42.63 -66.07 -26.73
N GLU A 919 43.70 -65.63 -27.39
CA GLU A 919 44.82 -66.53 -27.74
C GLU A 919 46.17 -65.81 -27.52
N CYS A 920 47.15 -66.55 -27.02
CA CYS A 920 48.37 -66.00 -26.44
C CYS A 920 49.57 -66.08 -27.39
N ARG A 921 50.38 -65.02 -27.44
CA ARG A 921 51.84 -65.20 -27.65
C ARG A 921 52.68 -64.18 -26.86
N ARG A 922 53.89 -64.60 -26.49
CA ARG A 922 54.83 -63.90 -25.61
C ARG A 922 55.80 -63.03 -26.40
N SER A 923 56.27 -61.93 -25.77
CA SER A 923 57.66 -61.40 -25.67
C SER A 923 58.67 -61.60 -26.83
N PRO A 924 59.61 -60.67 -27.13
CA PRO A 924 60.27 -59.82 -26.11
C PRO A 924 60.82 -58.40 -26.47
N THR A 925 61.07 -57.61 -25.42
CA THR A 925 62.18 -56.61 -25.21
C THR A 925 62.38 -55.37 -26.10
N THR A 926 63.05 -54.37 -25.49
CA THR A 926 63.75 -53.18 -26.06
C THR A 926 62.90 -52.14 -26.82
N LEU A 927 62.65 -50.94 -26.27
CA LEU A 927 63.53 -49.75 -26.11
C LEU A 927 63.70 -48.90 -27.38
N PHE A 928 63.01 -47.75 -27.45
CA PHE A 928 63.63 -46.41 -27.31
C PHE A 928 62.57 -45.29 -27.09
N ALA A 929 63.01 -44.07 -26.76
CA ALA A 929 62.17 -42.91 -26.37
C ALA A 929 61.34 -42.32 -27.54
N THR A 930 60.25 -41.58 -27.30
CA THR A 930 60.26 -40.14 -26.90
C THR A 930 58.96 -39.62 -26.24
N SER A 931 59.09 -38.54 -25.43
CA SER A 931 58.05 -37.59 -24.95
C SER A 931 56.84 -38.16 -24.16
N CYS A 932 56.62 -37.80 -22.89
CA CYS A 932 56.15 -36.49 -22.35
C CYS A 932 54.72 -36.11 -22.80
N PHE A 933 53.80 -35.63 -21.93
CA PHE A 933 53.92 -35.20 -20.52
C PHE A 933 52.59 -35.41 -19.75
N MET A 934 52.63 -35.51 -18.42
CA MET A 934 51.47 -35.23 -17.55
C MET A 934 51.16 -33.72 -17.47
N ALA A 935 49.89 -33.34 -17.46
CA ALA A 935 49.38 -32.08 -16.88
C ALA A 935 47.84 -32.23 -16.71
N SER A 936 47.22 -32.09 -15.53
CA SER A 936 47.23 -30.96 -14.59
C SER A 936 46.78 -29.65 -15.24
N ARG A 937 45.58 -29.16 -14.90
CA ARG A 937 45.07 -27.85 -15.36
C ARG A 937 44.17 -27.17 -14.32
N SER A 938 44.75 -26.17 -13.67
CA SER A 938 44.13 -24.95 -13.12
C SER A 938 45.13 -23.80 -13.33
N ILE A 939 44.76 -22.55 -13.02
CA ILE A 939 45.67 -21.36 -12.90
C ILE A 939 46.17 -20.78 -14.26
N PHE A 940 46.13 -19.47 -14.55
CA PHE A 940 45.44 -18.28 -13.96
C PHE A 940 45.41 -17.11 -14.98
N PHE A 941 44.69 -16.03 -14.62
CA PHE A 941 44.95 -14.56 -14.79
C PHE A 941 43.58 -13.86 -14.86
N LEU A 942 43.27 -12.74 -14.19
CA LEU A 942 44.02 -11.64 -13.51
C LEU A 942 43.49 -11.49 -12.05
N ALA A 943 43.99 -10.65 -11.12
CA ALA A 943 45.28 -9.98 -10.84
C ALA A 943 45.34 -9.68 -9.30
N HIS A 944 46.39 -9.02 -8.81
CA HIS A 944 46.68 -8.75 -7.36
C HIS A 944 46.58 -7.23 -7.05
N PRO A 945 46.65 -6.72 -5.78
CA PRO A 945 47.55 -7.18 -4.70
C PRO A 945 47.06 -7.14 -3.22
N ASN A 946 47.95 -7.60 -2.31
CA ASN A 946 48.02 -7.41 -0.85
C ASN A 946 47.02 -8.18 0.06
N CYS A 947 47.36 -8.56 1.32
CA CYS A 947 48.57 -9.19 1.89
C CYS A 947 48.35 -9.53 3.40
N PHE A 948 48.80 -10.70 3.90
CA PHE A 948 49.52 -10.97 5.20
C PHE A 948 49.37 -12.42 5.78
N PHE A 949 50.52 -13.09 5.98
CA PHE A 949 50.94 -14.01 7.09
C PHE A 949 50.34 -15.44 7.36
N PHE A 950 51.07 -16.45 6.83
CA PHE A 950 51.91 -17.47 7.55
C PHE A 950 51.41 -18.73 8.34
N ARG A 951 52.22 -19.83 8.20
CA ARG A 951 52.37 -21.10 8.98
C ARG A 951 51.19 -22.11 8.95
N ILE A 952 51.28 -23.38 8.52
CA ILE A 952 52.33 -24.43 8.28
C ILE A 952 52.85 -25.19 9.53
N LEU A 953 52.52 -26.51 9.65
CA LEU A 953 53.42 -27.71 9.80
C LEU A 953 52.62 -29.03 10.12
N PRO A 954 53.19 -30.28 10.01
CA PRO A 954 52.43 -31.50 9.57
C PRO A 954 52.80 -32.90 10.18
N ARG A 955 52.31 -34.00 9.53
CA ARG A 955 52.81 -35.43 9.44
C ARG A 955 52.29 -36.58 10.37
N SER A 956 51.50 -37.49 9.78
CA SER A 956 51.78 -38.91 9.36
C SER A 956 52.58 -39.95 10.24
N PRO A 957 52.55 -41.30 9.95
CA PRO A 957 51.42 -42.28 10.03
C PRO A 957 51.85 -43.73 10.50
N THR A 958 51.13 -44.79 10.03
CA THR A 958 51.35 -46.28 10.15
C THR A 958 50.65 -46.99 11.34
N ASN A 959 50.31 -48.31 11.34
CA ASN A 959 50.73 -49.44 10.48
C ASN A 959 49.70 -50.63 10.38
N ASN A 960 49.85 -51.44 9.31
CA ASN A 960 49.41 -52.84 8.98
C ASN A 960 48.79 -53.79 10.07
N ARG A 961 47.97 -54.83 9.79
CA ARG A 961 47.86 -55.85 8.67
C ARG A 961 46.42 -56.50 8.67
N PHE A 962 45.98 -57.64 8.08
CA PHE A 962 46.53 -58.82 7.34
C PHE A 962 45.47 -59.47 6.37
N ALA A 963 45.42 -60.81 6.14
CA ALA A 963 44.49 -61.56 5.23
C ALA A 963 44.31 -63.06 5.70
N SER A 964 43.61 -64.05 5.09
CA SER A 964 43.00 -64.33 3.74
C SER A 964 42.11 -65.63 3.72
N ARG A 965 41.43 -65.97 2.58
CA ARG A 965 40.91 -67.30 2.06
C ARG A 965 39.38 -67.50 1.79
N SER A 966 39.10 -68.44 0.86
CA SER A 966 37.82 -69.00 0.32
C SER A 966 38.00 -70.56 0.16
N PRO A 967 37.14 -71.43 -0.49
CA PRO A 967 35.95 -71.24 -1.35
C PRO A 967 34.76 -72.26 -1.15
N CYS A 968 33.80 -72.29 -2.12
CA CYS A 968 32.94 -73.39 -2.69
C CYS A 968 32.64 -74.73 -1.93
N SER A 969 31.53 -75.47 -2.13
CA SER A 969 30.26 -75.33 -2.92
C SER A 969 29.36 -76.60 -2.77
N LEU A 970 28.03 -76.54 -2.97
CA LEU A 970 27.20 -77.71 -3.40
C LEU A 970 25.84 -77.30 -4.06
N LEU A 971 25.08 -78.27 -4.61
CA LEU A 971 24.02 -78.08 -5.62
C LEU A 971 22.82 -79.06 -5.48
N ILE A 972 21.64 -78.62 -5.99
CA ILE A 972 20.48 -79.40 -6.52
C ILE A 972 19.57 -80.22 -5.57
N ARG A 973 18.27 -79.89 -5.60
CA ARG A 973 17.05 -80.76 -5.78
C ARG A 973 15.80 -79.83 -5.72
N ILE A 974 14.62 -80.03 -6.32
CA ILE A 974 14.03 -80.80 -7.44
C ILE A 974 12.58 -80.24 -7.66
N TYR A 975 11.99 -80.39 -8.85
CA TYR A 975 10.64 -79.99 -9.31
C TYR A 975 9.41 -80.55 -8.55
N ARG A 976 8.27 -79.80 -8.51
CA ARG A 976 6.83 -80.18 -8.74
C ARG A 976 5.82 -79.19 -8.07
N ARG A 977 4.55 -78.97 -8.49
CA ARG A 977 3.70 -79.37 -9.67
C ARG A 977 2.41 -78.50 -9.75
N CYS A 978 1.73 -78.51 -10.91
CA CYS A 978 0.29 -78.19 -11.15
C CYS A 978 -0.17 -76.72 -10.91
N SER A 979 -1.12 -76.10 -11.62
CA SER A 979 -2.27 -76.54 -12.47
C SER A 979 -3.55 -76.92 -11.71
N ASP A 980 -4.50 -75.99 -11.58
CA ASP A 980 -5.80 -76.00 -12.30
C ASP A 980 -6.74 -74.86 -11.81
N VAL A 981 -7.83 -74.58 -12.56
CA VAL A 981 -8.99 -73.72 -12.20
C VAL A 981 -8.70 -72.19 -12.07
N ALA A 982 -9.38 -71.25 -12.75
CA ALA A 982 -10.43 -71.33 -13.78
C ALA A 982 -10.35 -70.20 -14.82
N LEU A 983 -10.88 -70.47 -16.02
CA LEU A 983 -11.44 -69.48 -16.94
C LEU A 983 -12.94 -69.33 -16.66
N ARG A 984 -13.52 -68.12 -16.77
CA ARG A 984 -14.73 -67.79 -17.57
C ARG A 984 -15.30 -66.39 -17.30
N SER A 985 -15.71 -65.72 -18.38
CA SER A 985 -16.76 -64.68 -18.46
C SER A 985 -18.16 -65.35 -18.50
N PRO A 986 -19.34 -64.67 -18.45
CA PRO A 986 -19.64 -63.29 -18.93
C PRO A 986 -20.78 -62.52 -18.18
N ALA A 987 -21.34 -61.50 -18.86
CA ALA A 987 -22.78 -61.12 -18.88
C ALA A 987 -23.43 -60.24 -17.76
N SER A 988 -23.57 -58.95 -18.10
CA SER A 988 -24.83 -58.15 -18.18
C SER A 988 -25.83 -57.96 -17.01
N TRP A 989 -26.05 -56.67 -16.67
CA TRP A 989 -27.33 -56.00 -16.29
C TRP A 989 -27.96 -56.40 -14.92
N PRO A 990 -28.80 -55.57 -14.25
CA PRO A 990 -29.70 -54.53 -14.79
C PRO A 990 -29.57 -53.11 -14.17
N VAL A 991 -30.62 -52.30 -14.40
CA VAL A 991 -30.78 -50.85 -14.11
C VAL A 991 -31.64 -50.63 -12.83
N LEU A 992 -31.71 -49.37 -12.35
CA LEU A 992 -32.50 -48.78 -11.23
C LEU A 992 -31.71 -48.65 -9.91
N SER A 993 -31.83 -47.55 -9.13
CA SER A 993 -32.46 -46.23 -9.39
C SER A 993 -32.11 -45.19 -8.30
N ARG A 994 -32.21 -43.89 -8.66
CA ARG A 994 -32.14 -42.68 -7.78
C ARG A 994 -30.74 -42.38 -7.22
N VAL A 995 -30.16 -41.18 -7.35
CA VAL A 995 -30.59 -39.77 -7.11
C VAL A 995 -30.38 -39.36 -5.65
N ASP A 996 -29.31 -38.59 -5.48
CA ASP A 996 -28.90 -37.65 -4.39
C ASP A 996 -28.75 -38.24 -2.97
N GLU A 997 -27.85 -37.77 -2.09
CA GLU A 997 -27.31 -36.41 -1.89
C GLU A 997 -25.83 -36.35 -1.38
N TRP A 998 -25.23 -35.14 -1.45
CA TRP A 998 -24.13 -34.56 -0.63
C TRP A 998 -22.62 -34.87 -0.84
N SER A 999 -21.88 -33.75 -0.96
CA SER A 999 -20.50 -33.40 -0.51
C SER A 999 -19.38 -34.45 -0.39
N ALA A 1000 -18.24 -34.19 -1.07
CA ALA A 1000 -16.93 -34.73 -0.69
C ALA A 1000 -15.77 -33.73 -0.95
N SER A 1001 -14.79 -33.73 -0.05
CA SER A 1001 -13.64 -32.80 0.06
C SER A 1001 -12.62 -32.82 -1.08
N ALA A 1002 -11.87 -31.73 -1.22
CA ALA A 1002 -10.74 -31.61 -2.14
C ALA A 1002 -9.50 -32.43 -1.68
N SER A 1003 -9.44 -33.70 -2.07
CA SER A 1003 -8.40 -34.66 -1.65
C SER A 1003 -7.68 -35.32 -2.84
N SER A 1004 -7.12 -34.53 -3.76
CA SER A 1004 -6.43 -35.09 -4.96
C SER A 1004 -5.20 -34.34 -5.48
N ILE A 1005 -4.90 -33.13 -5.01
CA ILE A 1005 -3.78 -32.31 -5.55
C ILE A 1005 -2.45 -32.63 -4.84
N THR A 1006 -2.49 -32.93 -3.54
CA THR A 1006 -1.28 -33.17 -2.71
C THR A 1006 -0.50 -34.42 -3.13
N ALA A 1007 -1.18 -35.45 -3.65
CA ALA A 1007 -0.57 -36.76 -3.96
C ALA A 1007 0.52 -36.70 -5.05
N VAL A 1008 0.39 -35.79 -6.01
CA VAL A 1008 1.33 -35.67 -7.15
C VAL A 1008 2.62 -34.97 -6.74
N ALA A 1009 2.54 -33.95 -5.86
CA ALA A 1009 3.70 -33.24 -5.35
C ALA A 1009 4.61 -34.15 -4.49
N THR A 1010 4.00 -34.95 -3.60
CA THR A 1010 4.75 -35.86 -2.71
C THR A 1010 5.52 -36.94 -3.48
N LEU A 1011 4.96 -37.48 -4.57
CA LEU A 1011 5.66 -38.45 -5.41
C LEU A 1011 6.90 -37.86 -6.13
N ALA A 1012 6.83 -36.59 -6.54
CA ALA A 1012 7.95 -35.92 -7.19
C ALA A 1012 9.12 -35.66 -6.22
N LEU A 1013 8.82 -35.31 -4.97
CA LEU A 1013 9.84 -35.05 -3.95
C LEU A 1013 10.56 -36.34 -3.52
N HIS A 1014 9.82 -37.46 -3.35
CA HIS A 1014 10.37 -38.75 -2.91
C HIS A 1014 11.35 -39.38 -3.94
N PHE A 1015 11.26 -39.00 -5.21
CA PHE A 1015 12.15 -39.44 -6.28
C PHE A 1015 13.45 -38.63 -6.38
N LEU A 1016 13.59 -37.53 -5.63
CA LEU A 1016 14.78 -36.66 -5.61
C LEU A 1016 15.73 -36.96 -4.44
N THR A 1017 15.29 -37.70 -3.42
CA THR A 1017 16.03 -37.90 -2.16
C THR A 1017 16.65 -39.30 -2.00
N THR A 1018 16.63 -40.13 -3.05
CA THR A 1018 16.85 -41.59 -2.95
C THR A 1018 18.02 -42.12 -3.79
N ASN A 1019 19.04 -41.29 -4.07
CA ASN A 1019 20.21 -41.67 -4.88
C ASN A 1019 21.53 -41.14 -4.27
N GLU A 1020 22.39 -42.04 -3.79
CA GLU A 1020 23.55 -41.70 -2.94
C GLU A 1020 24.77 -41.12 -3.70
N ASP A 1021 24.94 -41.43 -4.99
CA ASP A 1021 26.15 -41.08 -5.77
C ASP A 1021 26.31 -39.57 -6.11
N MET A 1022 25.48 -38.68 -5.56
CA MET A 1022 25.53 -37.23 -5.83
C MET A 1022 25.82 -36.34 -4.60
N LYS A 1023 26.28 -36.92 -3.48
CA LYS A 1023 26.55 -36.19 -2.23
C LYS A 1023 27.87 -35.39 -2.17
N LEU A 1024 28.69 -35.35 -3.23
CA LEU A 1024 30.05 -34.77 -3.17
C LEU A 1024 30.42 -33.83 -4.33
N HIS A 1025 29.51 -32.95 -4.78
CA HIS A 1025 29.88 -31.82 -5.65
C HIS A 1025 29.02 -30.55 -5.54
N LEU A 1026 28.20 -30.41 -4.49
CA LEU A 1026 27.32 -29.25 -4.25
C LEU A 1026 27.61 -28.55 -2.90
N LEU A 1027 28.90 -28.31 -2.62
CA LEU A 1027 29.37 -27.52 -1.48
C LEU A 1027 30.38 -26.44 -1.92
N THR A 1028 29.92 -25.57 -2.82
CA THR A 1028 30.47 -24.23 -3.07
C THR A 1028 29.41 -23.43 -3.83
N ILE A 1029 29.22 -22.14 -3.51
CA ILE A 1029 28.11 -21.31 -3.99
C ILE A 1029 26.71 -21.76 -3.48
N ALA A 1030 26.56 -21.86 -2.16
CA ALA A 1030 25.30 -21.68 -1.44
C ALA A 1030 25.61 -21.53 0.06
N GLY A 1031 25.62 -20.31 0.57
CA GLY A 1031 25.96 -20.05 1.97
C GLY A 1031 25.32 -18.77 2.48
N LEU A 1032 24.06 -18.86 2.90
CA LEU A 1032 23.39 -17.87 3.75
C LEU A 1032 22.11 -18.48 4.37
N ILE A 1033 21.96 -18.28 5.67
CA ILE A 1033 20.77 -18.55 6.52
C ILE A 1033 20.43 -20.03 6.77
N ILE A 1034 19.94 -20.30 7.98
CA ILE A 1034 20.01 -21.56 8.72
C ILE A 1034 18.75 -21.71 9.61
N LEU A 1035 18.29 -22.95 9.79
CA LEU A 1035 17.33 -23.44 10.80
C LEU A 1035 15.98 -22.72 10.99
N ALA A 1036 14.91 -23.47 10.72
CA ALA A 1036 13.75 -23.54 11.62
C ALA A 1036 13.51 -25.01 11.97
N THR A 1037 13.38 -25.34 13.26
CA THR A 1037 13.08 -26.69 13.75
C THR A 1037 11.57 -26.90 13.95
N PRO A 1038 11.02 -28.09 13.66
CA PRO A 1038 9.62 -28.38 13.94
C PRO A 1038 9.42 -28.68 15.43
N LEU A 1039 8.70 -27.80 16.13
CA LEU A 1039 8.20 -28.08 17.48
C LEU A 1039 6.84 -28.79 17.41
N HIS A 1040 6.58 -29.66 18.38
CA HIS A 1040 5.51 -30.66 18.31
C HIS A 1040 4.13 -30.02 18.43
N ALA A 1041 3.21 -30.39 17.54
CA ALA A 1041 1.79 -30.17 17.76
C ALA A 1041 1.29 -31.16 18.85
N ALA A 1042 0.96 -30.65 20.03
CA ALA A 1042 0.19 -31.41 21.01
C ALA A 1042 -1.28 -31.49 20.56
N GLY A 1043 -1.87 -32.68 20.58
CA GLY A 1043 -3.28 -32.86 20.22
C GLY A 1043 -4.22 -32.39 21.33
N VAL A 1044 -5.31 -31.72 20.94
CA VAL A 1044 -6.45 -31.48 21.83
C VAL A 1044 -7.34 -32.72 21.82
N THR A 1045 -7.72 -33.21 23.00
CA THR A 1045 -8.75 -34.24 23.18
C THR A 1045 -10.07 -33.58 23.56
N ASP A 1046 -11.16 -33.91 22.87
CA ASP A 1046 -12.51 -33.50 23.26
C ASP A 1046 -12.87 -34.04 24.66
N GLY A 1047 -13.51 -33.22 25.50
CA GLY A 1047 -13.92 -33.69 26.83
C GLY A 1047 -14.40 -32.66 27.86
N ASP A 1048 -15.17 -31.64 27.48
CA ASP A 1048 -15.91 -30.80 28.44
C ASP A 1048 -17.18 -30.18 27.81
N SER A 1049 -18.26 -30.03 28.58
CA SER A 1049 -19.56 -29.57 28.08
C SER A 1049 -20.24 -28.52 28.97
N CYS A 1050 -20.61 -27.37 28.39
CA CYS A 1050 -21.33 -26.30 29.11
C CYS A 1050 -22.65 -26.79 29.72
N THR A 1051 -22.80 -26.69 31.05
CA THR A 1051 -24.07 -26.95 31.77
C THR A 1051 -24.86 -25.66 31.96
N ARG A 1052 -26.14 -25.79 32.34
CA ARG A 1052 -27.03 -24.67 32.70
C ARG A 1052 -27.26 -24.64 34.20
N ASP A 1053 -27.27 -23.44 34.78
CA ASP A 1053 -27.76 -23.21 36.15
C ASP A 1053 -29.29 -23.07 36.21
N GLU A 1054 -29.84 -22.98 37.42
CA GLU A 1054 -31.29 -22.85 37.68
C GLU A 1054 -31.89 -21.52 37.17
N LEU A 1055 -31.05 -20.56 36.76
CA LEU A 1055 -31.45 -19.30 36.12
C LEU A 1055 -31.30 -19.36 34.59
N GLY A 1056 -30.86 -20.50 34.03
CA GLY A 1056 -30.77 -20.76 32.60
C GLY A 1056 -29.51 -20.21 31.92
N GLN A 1057 -28.57 -19.62 32.67
CA GLN A 1057 -27.26 -19.20 32.12
C GLN A 1057 -26.35 -20.43 31.93
N LYS A 1058 -25.44 -20.34 30.95
CA LYS A 1058 -24.45 -21.41 30.67
C LYS A 1058 -23.15 -21.10 31.40
N ARG A 1059 -22.55 -22.10 32.04
CA ARG A 1059 -21.21 -21.99 32.65
C ARG A 1059 -20.31 -23.16 32.24
N CYS A 1060 -19.00 -22.91 32.28
CA CYS A 1060 -17.94 -23.92 32.30
C CYS A 1060 -17.43 -24.03 33.75
N GLU A 1061 -17.05 -25.22 34.20
CA GLU A 1061 -16.43 -25.38 35.52
C GLU A 1061 -14.95 -24.91 35.49
N LYS A 1062 -14.42 -24.47 36.63
CA LYS A 1062 -13.22 -23.62 36.68
C LYS A 1062 -11.98 -24.35 37.21
N ASP A 1063 -11.14 -24.82 36.29
CA ASP A 1063 -9.76 -25.24 36.62
C ASP A 1063 -8.78 -24.04 36.54
N GLY A 1064 -7.58 -24.22 37.11
CA GLY A 1064 -6.70 -23.14 37.57
C GLY A 1064 -6.30 -22.09 36.53
N GLY A 1065 -6.48 -20.81 36.90
CA GLY A 1065 -5.73 -19.68 36.35
C GLY A 1065 -6.25 -19.00 35.08
N HIS A 1066 -7.38 -19.44 34.49
CA HIS A 1066 -7.86 -18.92 33.20
C HIS A 1066 -9.35 -18.56 33.18
N VAL A 1067 -9.75 -17.77 32.19
CA VAL A 1067 -11.15 -17.46 31.88
C VAL A 1067 -11.64 -18.37 30.75
N MET A 1068 -12.85 -18.90 30.89
CA MET A 1068 -13.49 -19.84 29.95
C MET A 1068 -14.86 -19.29 29.54
N LEU A 1069 -15.12 -19.21 28.24
CA LEU A 1069 -16.38 -18.71 27.69
C LEU A 1069 -17.07 -19.76 26.82
N CYS A 1070 -18.39 -19.96 27.00
CA CYS A 1070 -19.19 -20.85 26.15
C CYS A 1070 -19.48 -20.18 24.79
N SER A 1071 -18.97 -20.77 23.71
CA SER A 1071 -19.34 -20.39 22.34
C SER A 1071 -20.81 -20.71 22.03
N ASN A 1072 -21.40 -20.04 21.03
CA ASN A 1072 -22.75 -20.30 20.53
C ASN A 1072 -23.00 -21.76 20.11
N LYS A 1073 -21.95 -22.57 19.91
CA LYS A 1073 -22.02 -24.01 19.61
C LYS A 1073 -21.80 -24.94 20.83
N ASN A 1074 -22.01 -24.46 22.05
CA ASN A 1074 -21.90 -25.20 23.33
C ASN A 1074 -20.48 -25.68 23.75
N ALA A 1075 -19.43 -25.29 23.03
CA ALA A 1075 -18.05 -25.57 23.43
C ALA A 1075 -17.49 -24.46 24.34
N CYS A 1076 -16.77 -24.85 25.40
CA CYS A 1076 -15.95 -23.93 26.20
C CYS A 1076 -14.68 -23.54 25.44
N VAL A 1077 -14.34 -22.26 25.39
CA VAL A 1077 -13.09 -21.75 24.80
C VAL A 1077 -12.26 -21.08 25.91
N LYS A 1078 -10.99 -21.48 26.00
CA LYS A 1078 -10.03 -21.02 27.01
C LYS A 1078 -9.29 -19.78 26.52
N TYR A 1079 -9.32 -18.70 27.30
CA TYR A 1079 -8.58 -17.47 27.03
C TYR A 1079 -7.45 -17.27 28.07
N PRO A 1080 -6.33 -16.62 27.70
CA PRO A 1080 -5.45 -16.00 28.69
C PRO A 1080 -6.24 -14.91 29.44
N ALA A 1081 -5.91 -14.69 30.70
CA ALA A 1081 -6.57 -13.66 31.50
C ALA A 1081 -5.97 -12.27 31.21
N GLN A 1082 -6.85 -11.31 30.97
CA GLN A 1082 -6.69 -9.88 31.22
C GLN A 1082 -7.82 -9.47 32.16
#